data_AF-A0A243WJ17-F1
#
_entry.id   AF-A0A243WJ17-F1
#
_cell.length_a   1.000
_cell.length_b   1.000
_cell.length_c   1.000
_cell.angle_alpha   90.00
_cell.angle_beta   90.00
_cell.angle_gamma   90.00
#
_symmetry.space_group_name_H-M   'P 1'
#
loop_
_entity.id
_entity.type
_entity.pdbx_description
1 polymer ?
#
loop_
_entity_poly.entity_id
_entity_poly.type
_entity_poly.pdbx_seq_one_letter_code
_entity_poly.pdbx_strand_id
1 'polypeptide(L)'
;MIASIALALACYYYFTGDDHTFPVEPVAQLTPVPTTLSPVRVGLAELPVRVNGYLVTQTYDVAGPYVQPVAAGILLSLLAICLVYYLAVVSTLARTPFVVAMGLLIFLLMSLNADSLGVFDTSKQYFLIATLLALGLPAYAFHAFWPQASFRLRLVTFATLVVAISALLLWRSEYSASFVALHLASYFTAGGAAVVGLLTLWVCFENIYGLLWFNTQAENPNSRFGLWPFLLASGLYLGILLFYYLNEGEVLLLAGLRLDPLVLLLPAVVVGWLGLHRRAATYNDWLPYWPVASHLYLVLVALAAGALGYALATANDPLLAAARDFVGLAFLTGGVGFLIYVLLNFTPLIKQRLRVYRVVYEPRRVPFYAVYVFGLGALIAVEVRNNFFVLDQVQAGYYNNIGDLTRLQSELQPQTDALALLAERYYAESDVLDRYNRKASFGRAALYRFRAQRQNEINALRRALSRRPSEKVSLRLAALYTDQRDFFDRLQVLREGLKAHPGSAFIASDLAQLYTRSTLTDSVVTYQARAAALAPNNAVLRANKLAFLMQHQQWKAAQELVAAQPTADDAVALQVNELLLAQLTRKSTPKVPASSPEQDLAPATFAKVYHLALNSIGRRDTSLLSTLGQLAQRPGNTAYFEQLTFLRALLQHYGGHAVAAQNTLLPLTGGNSPEAAYYHNVWGMWLLDQQLYSSAAARLAVAEQGGYAEAALPRAYAFALNGQLDSARASVQRVSQAKDPLITRPLRALQQALATDFNRDYRLASDSVRAQYLVVRGAALYPESLIIQAAALRNPTARQAALLAQVPRAIQVGQLPEAREAIQRYAPPVTDKTQAASNWNVVRGQLYSQEKNLAELQQLVQAAYFAIPDQAYRWYYQAELAQLQRQPAKAARLYAQIGREAPYLEPAVLAAATFYTSQRNFTATYNLLQQALLANPQSVALLKAYTMATIPAGLGDYAAAPLEELRTLLSPAEYATFRQQFEARHAAQLTETAPWK
;
A
#
# COMPACT_ATOMS: atom_id res chain seq x y z
N MET A 1 -13.66 -24.83 -31.74
CA MET A 1 -12.61 -24.42 -30.77
C MET A 1 -12.67 -22.92 -30.47
N ILE A 2 -12.44 -22.03 -31.45
CA ILE A 2 -12.42 -20.56 -31.22
C ILE A 2 -13.73 -20.05 -30.61
N ALA A 3 -14.88 -20.44 -31.18
CA ALA A 3 -16.19 -20.08 -30.62
C ALA A 3 -16.37 -20.55 -29.16
N SER A 4 -15.85 -21.73 -28.81
CA SER A 4 -15.89 -22.27 -27.45
C SER A 4 -15.01 -21.46 -26.48
N ILE A 5 -13.83 -21.02 -26.94
CA ILE A 5 -12.92 -20.15 -26.15
C ILE A 5 -13.57 -18.78 -25.94
N ALA A 6 -14.14 -18.18 -26.99
CA ALA A 6 -14.86 -16.91 -26.89
C ALA A 6 -16.03 -17.00 -25.89
N LEU A 7 -16.78 -18.11 -25.92
CA LEU A 7 -17.85 -18.37 -24.97
C LEU A 7 -17.34 -18.52 -23.53
N ALA A 8 -16.25 -19.27 -23.33
CA ALA A 8 -15.63 -19.44 -22.02
C ALA A 8 -15.12 -18.10 -21.45
N LEU A 9 -14.56 -17.24 -22.29
CA LEU A 9 -14.14 -15.88 -21.93
C LEU A 9 -15.33 -14.99 -21.56
N ALA A 10 -16.43 -15.05 -22.30
CA ALA A 10 -17.66 -14.35 -21.95
C ALA A 10 -18.22 -14.83 -20.61
N CYS A 11 -18.21 -16.15 -20.35
CA CYS A 11 -18.61 -16.72 -19.06
C CYS A 11 -17.66 -16.30 -17.93
N TYR A 12 -16.35 -16.21 -18.18
CA TYR A 12 -15.39 -15.70 -17.21
C TYR A 12 -15.71 -14.25 -16.82
N TYR A 13 -15.85 -13.36 -17.81
CA TYR A 13 -16.17 -11.95 -17.58
C TYR A 13 -17.59 -11.72 -17.03
N TYR A 14 -18.51 -12.67 -17.22
CA TYR A 14 -19.82 -12.63 -16.58
C TYR A 14 -19.71 -12.59 -15.04
N PHE A 15 -18.75 -13.32 -14.47
CA PHE A 15 -18.53 -13.36 -13.04
C PHE A 15 -17.48 -12.35 -12.55
N THR A 16 -16.48 -12.01 -13.38
CA THR A 16 -15.33 -11.20 -12.93
C THR A 16 -15.31 -9.77 -13.45
N GLY A 17 -16.07 -9.45 -14.50
CA GLY A 17 -16.00 -8.17 -15.22
C GLY A 17 -16.30 -6.96 -14.34
N ASP A 18 -17.34 -7.03 -13.51
CA ASP A 18 -17.72 -5.93 -12.60
C ASP A 18 -16.62 -5.63 -11.57
N ASP A 19 -15.94 -6.65 -11.06
CA ASP A 19 -14.86 -6.50 -10.08
C ASP A 19 -13.53 -6.05 -10.73
N HIS A 20 -13.29 -6.41 -11.99
CA HIS A 20 -12.14 -5.90 -12.73
C HIS A 20 -12.30 -4.42 -13.13
N THR A 21 -13.51 -3.97 -13.49
CA THR A 21 -13.76 -2.57 -13.84
C THR A 21 -13.90 -1.69 -12.61
N PHE A 22 -14.60 -2.17 -11.57
CA PHE A 22 -14.86 -1.43 -10.34
C PHE A 22 -14.32 -2.23 -9.12
N PRO A 23 -13.00 -2.38 -8.97
CA PRO A 23 -12.44 -3.13 -7.85
C PRO A 23 -12.70 -2.41 -6.53
N VAL A 24 -13.14 -3.20 -5.55
CA VAL A 24 -13.29 -2.76 -4.16
C VAL A 24 -11.95 -3.00 -3.47
N GLU A 25 -11.25 -1.93 -3.12
CA GLU A 25 -9.90 -1.98 -2.56
C GLU A 25 -9.89 -1.56 -1.08
N PRO A 26 -9.14 -2.26 -0.22
CA PRO A 26 -9.00 -1.88 1.18
C PRO A 26 -7.98 -0.73 1.32
N VAL A 27 -8.46 0.42 1.79
CA VAL A 27 -7.66 1.61 2.11
C VAL A 27 -7.23 1.57 3.57
N ALA A 28 -5.91 1.51 3.80
CA ALA A 28 -5.33 1.49 5.14
C ALA A 28 -5.29 2.89 5.79
N GLN A 29 -5.77 2.96 7.03
CA GLN A 29 -5.72 4.11 7.92
C GLN A 29 -4.76 3.80 9.07
N LEU A 30 -3.78 4.68 9.28
CA LEU A 30 -2.78 4.54 10.34
C LEU A 30 -3.21 5.38 11.56
N THR A 31 -3.33 4.74 12.71
CA THR A 31 -3.56 5.42 13.99
C THR A 31 -2.28 5.32 14.84
N PRO A 32 -1.62 6.44 15.17
CA PRO A 32 -0.43 6.40 16.02
C PRO A 32 -0.80 5.95 17.44
N VAL A 33 -0.03 5.01 17.98
CA VAL A 33 -0.14 4.49 19.34
C VAL A 33 1.18 4.79 20.05
N PRO A 34 1.20 5.63 21.09
CA PRO A 34 2.45 5.97 21.77
C PRO A 34 3.06 4.71 22.42
N THR A 35 4.35 4.49 22.16
CA THR A 35 5.12 3.38 22.71
C THR A 35 6.48 3.86 23.21
N THR A 36 7.16 3.03 23.98
CA THR A 36 8.48 3.33 24.56
C THR A 36 9.50 2.34 24.02
N LEU A 37 10.61 2.83 23.49
CA LEU A 37 11.64 1.99 22.90
C LEU A 37 12.61 1.46 23.97
N SER A 38 13.51 2.32 24.47
CA SER A 38 14.41 2.03 25.59
C SER A 38 14.53 3.30 26.44
N PRO A 39 14.41 3.22 27.78
CA PRO A 39 14.59 4.38 28.62
C PRO A 39 16.07 4.75 28.78
N VAL A 40 16.37 6.04 28.90
CA VAL A 40 17.68 6.55 29.36
C VAL A 40 17.68 6.48 30.89
N ARG A 41 18.71 5.87 31.48
CA ARG A 41 18.79 5.64 32.92
C ARG A 41 19.69 6.66 33.60
N VAL A 42 19.13 7.40 34.56
CA VAL A 42 19.87 8.36 35.38
C VAL A 42 19.74 7.98 36.85
N GLY A 43 20.70 7.19 37.34
CA GLY A 43 20.63 6.60 38.68
C GLY A 43 19.45 5.64 38.78
N LEU A 44 18.43 6.00 39.57
CA LEU A 44 17.20 5.22 39.72
C LEU A 44 16.07 5.69 38.79
N ALA A 45 16.26 6.79 38.07
CA ALA A 45 15.26 7.32 37.16
C ALA A 45 15.35 6.65 35.78
N GLU A 46 14.21 6.24 35.24
CA GLU A 46 14.06 5.78 33.86
C GLU A 46 13.29 6.83 33.06
N LEU A 47 14.00 7.49 32.14
CA LEU A 47 13.45 8.54 31.29
C LEU A 47 13.05 7.94 29.94
N PRO A 48 11.75 7.88 29.59
CA PRO A 48 11.30 7.13 28.41
C PRO A 48 11.65 7.85 27.11
N VAL A 49 12.31 7.14 26.19
CA VAL A 49 12.38 7.55 24.77
C VAL A 49 11.09 7.11 24.10
N ARG A 50 10.19 8.08 23.86
CA ARG A 50 8.91 7.86 23.20
C ARG A 50 9.11 7.69 21.71
N VAL A 51 8.38 6.75 21.13
CA VAL A 51 8.22 6.58 19.69
C VAL A 51 6.76 6.23 19.41
N ASN A 52 6.31 6.30 18.17
CA ASN A 52 4.95 5.90 17.81
C ASN A 52 4.98 4.47 17.25
N GLY A 53 4.06 3.61 17.69
CA GLY A 53 3.60 2.49 16.87
C GLY A 53 2.44 2.96 15.98
N TYR A 54 2.10 2.19 14.96
CA TYR A 54 0.98 2.46 14.06
C TYR A 54 0.00 1.31 14.05
N LEU A 55 -1.17 1.53 14.60
CA LEU A 55 -2.26 0.60 14.45
C LEU A 55 -2.90 0.78 13.08
N VAL A 56 -3.11 -0.31 12.36
CA VAL A 56 -3.69 -0.30 11.02
C VAL A 56 -5.12 -0.78 11.07
N THR A 57 -6.03 0.06 10.60
CA THR A 57 -7.40 -0.31 10.26
C THR A 57 -7.62 -0.07 8.78
N GLN A 58 -8.53 -0.79 8.13
CA GLN A 58 -8.83 -0.61 6.72
C GLN A 58 -10.32 -0.35 6.52
N THR A 59 -10.63 0.57 5.62
CA THR A 59 -11.97 0.79 5.07
C THR A 59 -11.97 0.46 3.59
N TYR A 60 -13.12 0.27 2.98
CA TYR A 60 -13.21 -0.02 1.55
C TYR A 60 -13.44 1.25 0.73
N ASP A 61 -12.73 1.35 -0.39
CA ASP A 61 -12.97 2.34 -1.45
C ASP A 61 -13.17 1.59 -2.77
N VAL A 62 -13.72 2.27 -3.77
CA VAL A 62 -13.86 1.71 -5.11
C VAL A 62 -12.97 2.53 -6.04
N ALA A 63 -12.01 1.85 -6.65
CA ALA A 63 -11.16 2.44 -7.67
C ALA A 63 -11.80 2.26 -9.05
N GLY A 64 -11.34 3.04 -10.04
CA GLY A 64 -11.86 2.99 -11.40
C GLY A 64 -13.05 3.93 -11.69
N PRO A 65 -13.75 3.75 -12.82
CA PRO A 65 -13.70 2.57 -13.69
C PRO A 65 -12.33 2.39 -14.36
N TYR A 66 -11.79 1.18 -14.32
CA TYR A 66 -10.58 0.87 -15.09
C TYR A 66 -10.93 0.48 -16.53
N VAL A 67 -10.16 1.02 -17.47
CA VAL A 67 -10.21 0.60 -18.87
C VAL A 67 -9.66 -0.82 -19.01
N GLN A 68 -10.17 -1.59 -19.98
CA GLN A 68 -9.83 -3.02 -20.14
C GLN A 68 -9.08 -3.29 -21.45
N PRO A 69 -7.79 -2.89 -21.57
CA PRO A 69 -7.03 -3.04 -22.81
C PRO A 69 -6.81 -4.50 -23.19
N VAL A 70 -6.68 -5.40 -22.21
CA VAL A 70 -6.53 -6.85 -22.46
C VAL A 70 -7.80 -7.42 -23.09
N ALA A 71 -8.98 -7.09 -22.53
CA ALA A 71 -10.26 -7.53 -23.09
C ALA A 71 -10.48 -6.95 -24.51
N ALA A 72 -10.08 -5.70 -24.74
CA ALA A 72 -10.12 -5.08 -26.07
C ALA A 72 -9.20 -5.82 -27.07
N GLY A 73 -7.97 -6.15 -26.68
CA GLY A 73 -7.04 -6.92 -27.51
C GLY A 73 -7.55 -8.33 -27.85
N ILE A 74 -8.17 -9.02 -26.88
CA ILE A 74 -8.81 -10.33 -27.09
C ILE A 74 -9.96 -10.21 -28.09
N LEU A 75 -10.84 -9.21 -27.92
CA LEU A 75 -11.95 -8.95 -28.83
C LEU A 75 -11.45 -8.69 -30.27
N LEU A 76 -10.41 -7.87 -30.44
CA LEU A 76 -9.87 -7.58 -31.77
C LEU A 76 -9.18 -8.78 -32.40
N SER A 77 -8.51 -9.62 -31.60
CA SER A 77 -7.93 -10.88 -32.07
C SER A 77 -9.03 -11.83 -32.56
N LEU A 78 -10.14 -11.93 -31.81
CA LEU A 78 -11.32 -12.68 -32.23
C LEU A 78 -11.95 -12.09 -33.50
N LEU A 79 -12.08 -10.76 -33.58
CA LEU A 79 -12.60 -10.06 -34.77
C LEU A 79 -11.74 -10.36 -35.99
N ALA A 80 -10.41 -10.28 -35.88
CA ALA A 80 -9.48 -10.58 -36.97
C ALA A 80 -9.63 -12.02 -37.47
N ILE A 81 -9.70 -13.01 -36.56
CA ILE A 81 -9.88 -14.41 -36.96
C ILE A 81 -11.27 -14.62 -37.58
N CYS A 82 -12.31 -14.04 -36.99
CA CYS A 82 -13.67 -14.09 -37.53
C CYS A 82 -13.74 -13.47 -38.93
N LEU A 83 -13.04 -12.37 -39.17
CA LEU A 83 -12.96 -11.68 -40.45
C LEU A 83 -12.33 -12.56 -41.54
N VAL A 84 -11.25 -13.27 -41.21
CA VAL A 84 -10.58 -14.22 -42.11
C VAL A 84 -11.54 -15.34 -42.52
N TYR A 85 -12.19 -15.99 -41.55
CA TYR A 85 -13.15 -17.06 -41.83
C TYR A 85 -14.37 -16.53 -42.58
N TYR A 86 -14.87 -15.35 -42.22
CA TYR A 86 -15.99 -14.70 -42.90
C TYR A 86 -15.68 -14.47 -44.38
N LEU A 87 -14.56 -13.85 -44.72
CA LEU A 87 -14.17 -13.57 -46.11
C LEU A 87 -13.89 -14.85 -46.90
N ALA A 88 -13.24 -15.85 -46.29
CA ALA A 88 -12.99 -17.14 -46.92
C ALA A 88 -14.29 -17.87 -47.28
N VAL A 89 -15.31 -17.78 -46.41
CA VAL A 89 -16.63 -18.39 -46.66
C VAL A 89 -17.46 -17.55 -47.62
N VAL A 90 -17.55 -16.24 -47.42
CA VAL A 90 -18.38 -15.33 -48.22
C VAL A 90 -17.97 -15.36 -49.69
N SER A 91 -16.67 -15.43 -49.98
CA SER A 91 -16.18 -15.54 -51.36
C SER A 91 -16.64 -16.81 -52.10
N THR A 92 -17.25 -17.79 -51.42
CA THR A 92 -17.85 -19.00 -52.03
C THR A 92 -19.35 -18.87 -52.31
N LEU A 93 -19.99 -17.80 -51.84
CA LEU A 93 -21.43 -17.59 -51.98
C LEU A 93 -21.84 -17.28 -53.42
N ALA A 94 -23.10 -17.54 -53.73
CA ALA A 94 -23.74 -17.06 -54.95
C ALA A 94 -23.84 -15.52 -54.97
N ARG A 95 -24.11 -14.93 -56.14
CA ARG A 95 -24.04 -13.48 -56.38
C ARG A 95 -24.81 -12.64 -55.36
N THR A 96 -26.08 -12.96 -55.11
CA THR A 96 -26.94 -12.19 -54.19
C THR A 96 -26.47 -12.27 -52.72
N PRO A 97 -26.26 -13.46 -52.12
CA PRO A 97 -25.74 -13.54 -50.75
C PRO A 97 -24.31 -13.00 -50.61
N PHE A 98 -23.47 -13.09 -51.66
CA PHE A 98 -22.15 -12.45 -51.68
C PHE A 98 -22.24 -10.93 -51.53
N VAL A 99 -23.09 -10.26 -52.31
CA VAL A 99 -23.26 -8.80 -52.24
C VAL A 99 -23.76 -8.35 -50.87
N VAL A 100 -24.76 -9.04 -50.31
CA VAL A 100 -25.27 -8.74 -48.96
C VAL A 100 -24.18 -8.91 -47.91
N ALA A 101 -23.41 -9.99 -47.99
CA ALA A 101 -22.32 -10.26 -47.06
C ALA A 101 -21.17 -9.26 -47.16
N MET A 102 -20.83 -8.80 -48.37
CA MET A 102 -19.85 -7.72 -48.56
C MET A 102 -20.39 -6.37 -48.06
N GLY A 103 -21.70 -6.11 -48.15
CA GLY A 103 -22.34 -4.96 -47.52
C GLY A 103 -22.15 -4.95 -46.01
N LEU A 104 -22.39 -6.08 -45.34
CA LEU A 104 -22.15 -6.23 -43.89
C LEU A 104 -20.68 -6.01 -43.52
N LEU A 105 -19.74 -6.46 -44.36
CA LEU A 105 -18.31 -6.20 -44.18
C LEU A 105 -18.00 -4.69 -44.22
N ILE A 106 -18.58 -3.96 -45.18
CA ILE A 106 -18.37 -2.51 -45.31
C ILE A 106 -18.85 -1.78 -44.05
N PHE A 107 -20.07 -2.09 -43.58
CA PHE A 107 -20.59 -1.50 -42.34
C PHE A 107 -19.75 -1.86 -41.11
N LEU A 108 -19.29 -3.11 -41.02
CA LEU A 108 -18.39 -3.57 -39.97
C LEU A 108 -17.09 -2.75 -39.95
N LEU A 109 -16.41 -2.61 -41.09
CA LEU A 109 -15.15 -1.89 -41.18
C LEU A 109 -15.32 -0.39 -40.95
N MET A 110 -16.41 0.19 -41.46
CA MET A 110 -16.76 1.59 -41.20
C MET A 110 -16.99 1.86 -39.71
N SER A 111 -17.61 0.90 -38.99
CA SER A 111 -17.86 1.04 -37.55
C SER A 111 -16.59 1.15 -36.70
N LEU A 112 -15.45 0.64 -37.17
CA LEU A 112 -14.19 0.64 -36.41
C LEU A 112 -13.52 2.02 -36.34
N ASN A 113 -13.85 2.93 -37.25
CA ASN A 113 -13.26 4.26 -37.36
C ASN A 113 -11.72 4.27 -37.21
N ALA A 114 -11.04 3.40 -37.97
CA ALA A 114 -9.60 3.20 -37.83
C ALA A 114 -8.76 4.38 -38.38
N ASP A 115 -9.32 5.22 -39.25
CA ASP A 115 -8.63 6.38 -39.83
C ASP A 115 -8.20 7.42 -38.78
N SER A 116 -8.96 7.56 -37.68
CA SER A 116 -8.61 8.48 -36.60
C SER A 116 -7.38 8.05 -35.78
N LEU A 117 -6.80 6.87 -36.05
CA LEU A 117 -5.54 6.42 -35.46
C LEU A 117 -4.29 6.99 -36.14
N GLY A 118 -4.47 7.79 -37.21
CA GLY A 118 -3.37 8.55 -37.81
C GLY A 118 -2.40 7.75 -38.68
N VAL A 119 -2.84 6.64 -39.29
CA VAL A 119 -1.98 5.86 -40.22
C VAL A 119 -1.61 6.65 -41.48
N PHE A 120 -2.55 7.46 -41.97
CA PHE A 120 -2.38 8.39 -43.08
C PHE A 120 -2.79 9.79 -42.62
N ASP A 121 -3.80 10.40 -43.25
CA ASP A 121 -4.38 11.68 -42.84
C ASP A 121 -5.66 11.42 -42.02
N THR A 122 -5.73 11.95 -40.80
CA THR A 122 -6.89 11.80 -39.90
C THR A 122 -8.17 12.44 -40.43
N SER A 123 -8.08 13.35 -41.40
CA SER A 123 -9.23 14.05 -42.00
C SER A 123 -9.87 13.29 -43.17
N LYS A 124 -9.25 12.20 -43.65
CA LYS A 124 -9.66 11.43 -44.83
C LYS A 124 -9.78 9.95 -44.49
N GLN A 125 -10.67 9.23 -45.17
CA GLN A 125 -10.94 7.80 -44.96
C GLN A 125 -9.98 6.88 -45.76
N TYR A 126 -8.70 7.24 -45.84
CA TYR A 126 -7.75 6.53 -46.70
C TYR A 126 -7.46 5.10 -46.21
N PHE A 127 -7.37 4.89 -44.90
CA PHE A 127 -7.12 3.58 -44.33
C PHE A 127 -8.32 2.65 -44.51
N LEU A 128 -9.55 3.15 -44.34
CA LEU A 128 -10.76 2.40 -44.64
C LEU A 128 -10.81 1.98 -46.12
N ILE A 129 -10.55 2.91 -47.05
CA ILE A 129 -10.54 2.61 -48.49
C ILE A 129 -9.45 1.56 -48.81
N ALA A 130 -8.24 1.73 -48.28
CA ALA A 130 -7.15 0.77 -48.46
C ALA A 130 -7.53 -0.63 -47.95
N THR A 131 -8.15 -0.71 -46.76
CA THR A 131 -8.63 -1.98 -46.16
C THR A 131 -9.73 -2.62 -47.01
N LEU A 132 -10.69 -1.83 -47.50
CA LEU A 132 -11.76 -2.30 -48.38
C LEU A 132 -11.23 -2.83 -49.71
N LEU A 133 -10.25 -2.16 -50.32
CA LEU A 133 -9.62 -2.64 -51.54
C LEU A 133 -8.79 -3.91 -51.28
N ALA A 134 -8.00 -3.92 -50.20
CA ALA A 134 -7.13 -5.04 -49.85
C ALA A 134 -7.91 -6.32 -49.50
N LEU A 135 -9.09 -6.22 -48.88
CA LEU A 135 -9.92 -7.37 -48.53
C LEU A 135 -11.00 -7.66 -49.58
N GLY A 136 -11.61 -6.62 -50.15
CA GLY A 136 -12.71 -6.71 -51.09
C GLY A 136 -12.31 -7.18 -52.48
N LEU A 137 -11.18 -6.70 -53.03
CA LEU A 137 -10.72 -7.14 -54.35
C LEU A 137 -10.37 -8.64 -54.38
N PRO A 138 -9.60 -9.19 -53.41
CA PRO A 138 -9.37 -10.63 -53.38
C PRO A 138 -10.64 -11.44 -53.13
N ALA A 139 -11.57 -10.96 -52.29
CA ALA A 139 -12.87 -11.61 -52.09
C ALA A 139 -13.70 -11.67 -53.37
N TYR A 140 -13.74 -10.58 -54.14
CA TYR A 140 -14.38 -10.56 -55.45
C TYR A 140 -13.65 -11.44 -56.45
N ALA A 141 -12.31 -11.47 -56.46
CA ALA A 141 -11.54 -12.30 -57.37
C ALA A 141 -11.77 -13.80 -57.14
N PHE A 142 -11.80 -14.24 -55.88
CA PHE A 142 -12.14 -15.63 -55.52
C PHE A 142 -13.61 -15.98 -55.81
N HIS A 143 -14.52 -15.00 -55.78
CA HIS A 143 -15.92 -15.18 -56.12
C HIS A 143 -16.14 -15.27 -57.64
N ALA A 144 -15.57 -14.34 -58.41
CA ALA A 144 -15.86 -14.17 -59.84
C ALA A 144 -14.91 -14.92 -60.78
N PHE A 145 -13.61 -14.98 -60.45
CA PHE A 145 -12.59 -15.53 -61.35
C PHE A 145 -12.03 -16.88 -60.90
N TRP A 146 -11.95 -17.14 -59.58
CA TRP A 146 -11.42 -18.40 -59.03
C TRP A 146 -12.40 -19.16 -58.12
N PRO A 147 -13.60 -19.52 -58.60
CA PRO A 147 -14.57 -20.24 -57.79
C PRO A 147 -14.04 -21.60 -57.31
N GLN A 148 -13.18 -22.26 -58.09
CA GLN A 148 -12.60 -23.58 -57.79
C GLN A 148 -11.44 -23.54 -56.77
N ALA A 149 -11.02 -22.36 -56.32
CA ALA A 149 -9.94 -22.25 -55.33
C ALA A 149 -10.31 -22.94 -54.01
N SER A 150 -9.41 -23.79 -53.51
CA SER A 150 -9.62 -24.52 -52.25
C SER A 150 -9.86 -23.58 -51.07
N PHE A 151 -10.67 -24.02 -50.10
CA PHE A 151 -10.97 -23.24 -48.90
C PHE A 151 -9.71 -22.86 -48.10
N ARG A 152 -8.70 -23.74 -48.06
CA ARG A 152 -7.43 -23.47 -47.38
C ARG A 152 -6.66 -22.31 -48.01
N LEU A 153 -6.63 -22.24 -49.34
CA LEU A 153 -5.97 -21.14 -50.05
C LEU A 153 -6.64 -19.81 -49.72
N ARG A 154 -7.98 -19.76 -49.78
CA ARG A 154 -8.76 -18.58 -49.40
C ARG A 154 -8.44 -18.13 -47.98
N LEU A 155 -8.43 -19.07 -47.03
CA LEU A 155 -8.14 -18.81 -45.63
C LEU A 155 -6.73 -18.25 -45.43
N VAL A 156 -5.70 -18.85 -46.03
CA VAL A 156 -4.32 -18.36 -45.93
C VAL A 156 -4.18 -16.97 -46.56
N THR A 157 -4.79 -16.73 -47.73
CA THR A 157 -4.76 -15.41 -48.37
C THR A 157 -5.36 -14.33 -47.47
N PHE A 158 -6.57 -14.55 -46.93
CA PHE A 158 -7.19 -13.57 -46.04
C PHE A 158 -6.47 -13.45 -44.69
N ALA A 159 -5.91 -14.54 -44.16
CA ALA A 159 -5.09 -14.48 -42.94
C ALA A 159 -3.87 -13.57 -43.14
N THR A 160 -3.14 -13.75 -44.24
CA THR A 160 -1.97 -12.91 -44.56
C THR A 160 -2.37 -11.45 -44.75
N LEU A 161 -3.48 -11.17 -45.44
CA LEU A 161 -3.96 -9.81 -45.66
C LEU A 161 -4.39 -9.12 -44.35
N VAL A 162 -5.17 -9.81 -43.51
CA VAL A 162 -5.60 -9.27 -42.21
C VAL A 162 -4.39 -9.02 -41.31
N VAL A 163 -3.44 -9.96 -41.23
CA VAL A 163 -2.20 -9.77 -40.47
C VAL A 163 -1.38 -8.60 -41.00
N ALA A 164 -1.25 -8.46 -42.32
CA ALA A 164 -0.53 -7.34 -42.93
C ALA A 164 -1.19 -5.99 -42.63
N ILE A 165 -2.53 -5.91 -42.68
CA ILE A 165 -3.28 -4.70 -42.35
C ILE A 165 -3.15 -4.37 -40.86
N SER A 166 -3.27 -5.35 -39.97
CA SER A 166 -3.08 -5.15 -38.53
C SER A 166 -1.64 -4.74 -38.19
N ALA A 167 -0.64 -5.33 -38.84
CA ALA A 167 0.76 -4.95 -38.67
C ALA A 167 1.03 -3.53 -39.18
N LEU A 168 0.47 -3.15 -40.34
CA LEU A 168 0.57 -1.80 -40.87
C LEU A 168 -0.03 -0.78 -39.91
N LEU A 169 -1.23 -1.07 -39.37
CA LEU A 169 -1.91 -0.22 -38.39
C LEU A 169 -1.02 0.01 -37.16
N LEU A 170 -0.50 -1.05 -36.54
CA LEU A 170 0.31 -0.97 -35.33
C LEU A 170 1.70 -0.35 -35.56
N TRP A 171 2.27 -0.54 -36.76
CA TRP A 171 3.58 0.02 -37.10
C TRP A 171 3.52 1.52 -37.41
N ARG A 172 2.42 2.00 -37.99
CA ARG A 172 2.25 3.40 -38.40
C ARG A 172 1.50 4.27 -37.40
N SER A 173 0.73 3.68 -36.48
CA SER A 173 0.02 4.47 -35.47
C SER A 173 0.98 5.16 -34.50
N GLU A 174 0.73 6.44 -34.18
CA GLU A 174 1.50 7.20 -33.19
C GLU A 174 1.19 6.77 -31.73
N TYR A 175 0.18 5.91 -31.54
CA TYR A 175 -0.32 5.48 -30.24
C TYR A 175 0.20 4.12 -29.81
N SER A 176 0.18 3.86 -28.50
CA SER A 176 0.52 2.53 -27.96
C SER A 176 -0.46 1.44 -28.44
N ALA A 177 0.01 0.20 -28.54
CA ALA A 177 -0.83 -0.94 -28.95
C ALA A 177 -2.09 -1.11 -28.09
N SER A 178 -1.98 -0.87 -26.77
CA SER A 178 -3.13 -0.90 -25.85
C SER A 178 -4.16 0.17 -26.17
N PHE A 179 -3.72 1.37 -26.56
CA PHE A 179 -4.61 2.46 -26.94
C PHE A 179 -5.31 2.17 -28.28
N VAL A 180 -4.58 1.69 -29.28
CA VAL A 180 -5.14 1.25 -30.58
C VAL A 180 -6.22 0.19 -30.35
N ALA A 181 -5.96 -0.76 -29.45
CA ALA A 181 -6.91 -1.82 -29.14
C ALA A 181 -8.20 -1.27 -28.51
N LEU A 182 -8.07 -0.40 -27.50
CA LEU A 182 -9.22 0.24 -26.85
C LEU A 182 -10.02 1.09 -27.85
N HIS A 183 -9.35 1.85 -28.72
CA HIS A 183 -10.01 2.67 -29.74
C HIS A 183 -10.90 1.82 -30.65
N LEU A 184 -10.33 0.82 -31.33
CA LEU A 184 -11.09 -0.02 -32.25
C LEU A 184 -12.22 -0.78 -31.53
N ALA A 185 -11.99 -1.25 -30.30
CA ALA A 185 -13.02 -1.93 -29.51
C ALA A 185 -14.15 -0.99 -29.09
N SER A 186 -13.85 0.25 -28.70
CA SER A 186 -14.85 1.26 -28.35
C SER A 186 -15.72 1.63 -29.56
N TYR A 187 -15.13 1.81 -30.74
CA TYR A 187 -15.86 2.11 -31.96
C TYR A 187 -16.64 0.90 -32.51
N PHE A 188 -16.13 -0.33 -32.31
CA PHE A 188 -16.83 -1.56 -32.64
C PHE A 188 -18.14 -1.78 -31.85
N THR A 189 -18.39 -1.05 -30.75
CA THR A 189 -19.52 -1.30 -29.83
C THR A 189 -20.87 -1.48 -30.55
N ALA A 190 -21.21 -0.58 -31.48
CA ALA A 190 -22.47 -0.67 -32.23
C ALA A 190 -22.48 -1.87 -33.20
N GLY A 191 -21.36 -2.16 -33.87
CA GLY A 191 -21.21 -3.34 -34.72
C GLY A 191 -21.31 -4.65 -33.93
N GLY A 192 -20.72 -4.68 -32.73
CA GLY A 192 -20.82 -5.79 -31.79
C GLY A 192 -22.25 -6.03 -31.31
N ALA A 193 -22.99 -4.97 -30.97
CA ALA A 193 -24.40 -5.06 -30.61
C ALA A 193 -25.25 -5.62 -31.77
N ALA A 194 -25.02 -5.17 -33.00
CA ALA A 194 -25.69 -5.70 -34.18
C ALA A 194 -25.38 -7.19 -34.38
N VAL A 195 -24.14 -7.62 -34.18
CA VAL A 195 -23.74 -9.04 -34.26
C VAL A 195 -24.47 -9.90 -33.22
N VAL A 196 -24.56 -9.42 -31.97
CA VAL A 196 -25.33 -10.10 -30.90
C VAL A 196 -26.81 -10.18 -31.26
N GLY A 197 -27.38 -9.10 -31.80
CA GLY A 197 -28.75 -9.06 -32.28
C GLY A 197 -29.00 -10.07 -33.41
N LEU A 198 -28.11 -10.14 -34.40
CA LEU A 198 -28.18 -11.10 -35.50
C LEU A 198 -28.11 -12.54 -35.02
N LEU A 199 -27.20 -12.86 -34.07
CA LEU A 199 -27.15 -14.19 -33.46
C LEU A 199 -28.46 -14.51 -32.75
N THR A 200 -28.95 -13.58 -31.95
CA THR A 200 -30.18 -13.74 -31.16
C THR A 200 -31.37 -14.00 -32.06
N LEU A 201 -31.53 -13.24 -33.14
CA LEU A 201 -32.57 -13.47 -34.14
C LEU A 201 -32.39 -14.83 -34.84
N TRP A 202 -31.16 -15.25 -35.12
CA TRP A 202 -30.91 -16.57 -35.72
C TRP A 202 -31.42 -17.71 -34.83
N VAL A 203 -31.22 -17.60 -33.50
CA VAL A 203 -31.52 -18.65 -32.51
C VAL A 203 -32.80 -18.42 -31.70
N CYS A 204 -33.61 -17.41 -32.03
CA CYS A 204 -34.70 -16.92 -31.16
C CYS A 204 -35.78 -17.97 -30.82
N PHE A 205 -35.98 -18.96 -31.68
CA PHE A 205 -36.96 -20.03 -31.48
C PHE A 205 -36.32 -21.34 -30.98
N GLU A 206 -34.98 -21.43 -30.95
CA GLU A 206 -34.27 -22.71 -30.78
C GLU A 206 -34.51 -23.33 -29.40
N ASN A 207 -34.78 -22.54 -28.37
CA ASN A 207 -35.13 -23.06 -27.05
C ASN A 207 -36.47 -23.83 -27.07
N ILE A 208 -37.49 -23.33 -27.78
CA ILE A 208 -38.77 -24.05 -27.95
C ILE A 208 -38.58 -25.28 -28.84
N TYR A 209 -37.75 -25.18 -29.88
CA TYR A 209 -37.37 -26.36 -30.67
C TYR A 209 -36.64 -27.41 -29.82
N GLY A 210 -35.76 -27.00 -28.91
CA GLY A 210 -35.11 -27.88 -27.94
C GLY A 210 -36.12 -28.61 -27.06
N LEU A 211 -37.13 -27.90 -26.54
CA LEU A 211 -38.24 -28.52 -25.80
C LEU A 211 -39.02 -29.52 -26.67
N LEU A 212 -39.31 -29.18 -27.93
CA LEU A 212 -39.96 -30.10 -28.88
C LEU A 212 -39.10 -31.34 -29.15
N TRP A 213 -37.79 -31.16 -29.26
CA TRP A 213 -36.82 -32.23 -29.46
C TRP A 213 -36.82 -33.18 -28.26
N PHE A 214 -36.62 -32.67 -27.04
CA PHE A 214 -36.69 -33.49 -25.82
C PHE A 214 -38.05 -34.20 -25.67
N ASN A 215 -39.15 -33.54 -26.03
CA ASN A 215 -40.49 -34.11 -25.96
C ASN A 215 -40.74 -35.27 -26.94
N THR A 216 -40.06 -35.29 -28.10
CA THR A 216 -40.36 -36.22 -29.22
C THR A 216 -39.20 -37.13 -29.63
N GLN A 217 -38.03 -37.06 -28.97
CA GLN A 217 -36.83 -37.81 -29.36
C GLN A 217 -36.87 -39.33 -29.07
N ALA A 218 -37.62 -39.77 -28.06
CA ALA A 218 -37.54 -41.14 -27.55
C ALA A 218 -37.80 -42.20 -28.64
N GLU A 219 -37.08 -43.32 -28.59
CA GLU A 219 -37.16 -44.31 -29.65
C GLU A 219 -38.52 -45.00 -29.69
N ASN A 220 -39.01 -45.40 -28.51
CA ASN A 220 -40.32 -46.00 -28.30
C ASN A 220 -41.42 -44.93 -28.29
N PRO A 221 -42.52 -45.09 -29.06
CA PRO A 221 -43.64 -44.14 -29.07
C PRO A 221 -44.28 -43.94 -27.69
N ASN A 222 -44.31 -44.96 -26.84
CA ASN A 222 -44.90 -44.90 -25.51
C ASN A 222 -44.10 -44.05 -24.51
N SER A 223 -42.80 -43.87 -24.75
CA SER A 223 -41.89 -43.07 -23.91
C SER A 223 -41.83 -41.60 -24.31
N ARG A 224 -42.64 -41.15 -25.29
CA ARG A 224 -42.72 -39.75 -25.72
C ARG A 224 -43.82 -39.02 -24.94
N PHE A 225 -43.55 -37.79 -24.53
CA PHE A 225 -44.39 -37.05 -23.58
C PHE A 225 -45.68 -36.45 -24.20
N GLY A 226 -45.85 -36.43 -25.52
CA GLY A 226 -47.11 -36.04 -26.18
C GLY A 226 -47.34 -34.52 -26.21
N LEU A 227 -48.58 -34.07 -26.49
CA LEU A 227 -48.86 -32.64 -26.74
C LEU A 227 -48.87 -31.79 -25.46
N TRP A 228 -49.48 -32.29 -24.38
CA TRP A 228 -49.69 -31.51 -23.16
C TRP A 228 -48.39 -31.13 -22.43
N PRO A 229 -47.42 -32.04 -22.21
CA PRO A 229 -46.15 -31.67 -21.59
C PRO A 229 -45.34 -30.67 -22.42
N PHE A 230 -45.41 -30.76 -23.76
CA PHE A 230 -44.80 -29.75 -24.63
C PHE A 230 -45.46 -28.38 -24.43
N LEU A 231 -46.80 -28.31 -24.46
CA LEU A 231 -47.54 -27.06 -24.22
C LEU A 231 -47.25 -26.47 -22.84
N LEU A 232 -47.19 -27.29 -21.80
CA LEU A 232 -46.89 -26.85 -20.44
C LEU A 232 -45.45 -26.34 -20.31
N ALA A 233 -44.46 -27.06 -20.85
CA ALA A 233 -43.06 -26.64 -20.82
C ALA A 233 -42.82 -25.37 -21.63
N SER A 234 -43.38 -25.27 -22.83
CA SER A 234 -43.30 -24.06 -23.66
C SER A 234 -44.07 -22.89 -23.04
N GLY A 235 -45.25 -23.15 -22.47
CA GLY A 235 -46.05 -22.13 -21.77
C GLY A 235 -45.34 -21.59 -20.52
N LEU A 236 -44.68 -22.45 -19.73
CA LEU A 236 -43.89 -22.03 -18.58
C LEU A 236 -42.68 -21.19 -19.00
N TYR A 237 -41.92 -21.65 -20.00
CA TYR A 237 -40.76 -20.91 -20.52
C TYR A 237 -41.15 -19.52 -21.05
N LEU A 238 -42.17 -19.46 -21.91
CA LEU A 238 -42.66 -18.19 -22.48
C LEU A 238 -43.32 -17.32 -21.41
N GLY A 239 -44.03 -17.91 -20.44
CA GLY A 239 -44.63 -17.21 -19.31
C GLY A 239 -43.59 -16.54 -18.42
N ILE A 240 -42.46 -17.20 -18.15
CA ILE A 240 -41.34 -16.61 -17.40
C ILE A 240 -40.73 -15.43 -18.16
N LEU A 241 -40.51 -15.56 -19.48
CA LEU A 241 -40.02 -14.46 -20.31
C LEU A 241 -41.01 -13.29 -20.41
N LEU A 242 -42.30 -13.59 -20.49
CA LEU A 242 -43.35 -12.57 -20.45
C LEU A 242 -43.34 -11.85 -19.09
N PHE A 243 -43.22 -12.58 -17.99
CA PHE A 243 -43.12 -11.98 -16.65
C PHE A 243 -41.85 -11.15 -16.48
N TYR A 244 -40.73 -11.57 -17.08
CA TYR A 244 -39.50 -10.78 -17.15
C TYR A 244 -39.72 -9.44 -17.84
N TYR A 245 -40.37 -9.46 -19.01
CA TYR A 245 -40.69 -8.25 -19.73
C TYR A 245 -41.68 -7.34 -18.96
N LEU A 246 -42.70 -7.92 -18.33
CA LEU A 246 -43.71 -7.15 -17.57
C LEU A 246 -43.18 -6.55 -16.26
N ASN A 247 -42.16 -7.16 -15.64
CA ASN A 247 -41.53 -6.67 -14.40
C ASN A 247 -40.24 -5.86 -14.66
N GLU A 248 -40.12 -5.20 -15.81
CA GLU A 248 -38.99 -4.31 -16.12
C GLU A 248 -37.61 -4.99 -15.96
N GLY A 249 -37.54 -6.28 -16.27
CA GLY A 249 -36.29 -7.05 -16.24
C GLY A 249 -35.90 -7.65 -14.88
N GLU A 250 -36.79 -7.62 -13.88
CA GLU A 250 -36.54 -8.28 -12.58
C GLU A 250 -37.48 -9.47 -12.31
N VAL A 251 -36.92 -10.68 -12.33
CA VAL A 251 -37.63 -11.92 -11.92
C VAL A 251 -36.72 -12.77 -11.05
N LEU A 252 -37.18 -13.07 -9.84
CA LEU A 252 -36.53 -14.00 -8.92
C LEU A 252 -37.02 -15.42 -9.20
N LEU A 253 -36.09 -16.32 -9.53
CA LEU A 253 -36.37 -17.75 -9.70
C LEU A 253 -36.34 -18.49 -8.36
N LEU A 254 -35.35 -18.18 -7.52
CA LEU A 254 -35.12 -18.71 -6.18
C LEU A 254 -34.63 -17.57 -5.27
N ALA A 255 -34.59 -17.78 -3.96
CA ALA A 255 -33.99 -16.83 -3.03
C ALA A 255 -32.52 -16.55 -3.42
N GLY A 256 -32.25 -15.34 -3.91
CA GLY A 256 -30.92 -14.93 -4.37
C GLY A 256 -30.58 -15.23 -5.83
N LEU A 257 -31.43 -15.94 -6.59
CA LEU A 257 -31.20 -16.24 -8.01
C LEU A 257 -32.19 -15.47 -8.90
N ARG A 258 -31.66 -14.57 -9.74
CA ARG A 258 -32.44 -13.81 -10.73
C ARG A 258 -32.35 -14.48 -12.10
N LEU A 259 -33.40 -14.36 -12.91
CA LEU A 259 -33.38 -14.75 -14.31
C LEU A 259 -32.51 -13.76 -15.10
N ASP A 260 -31.51 -14.27 -15.82
CA ASP A 260 -30.73 -13.48 -16.79
C ASP A 260 -30.97 -14.05 -18.20
N PRO A 261 -31.64 -13.30 -19.11
CA PRO A 261 -31.92 -13.76 -20.47
C PRO A 261 -30.66 -14.15 -21.26
N LEU A 262 -29.49 -13.58 -20.95
CA LEU A 262 -28.24 -13.94 -21.63
C LEU A 262 -27.85 -15.40 -21.38
N VAL A 263 -28.21 -15.97 -20.23
CA VAL A 263 -27.96 -17.39 -19.93
C VAL A 263 -28.77 -18.30 -20.85
N LEU A 264 -29.95 -17.85 -21.30
CA LEU A 264 -30.80 -18.61 -22.21
C LEU A 264 -30.24 -18.68 -23.64
N LEU A 265 -29.29 -17.82 -24.01
CA LEU A 265 -28.57 -17.93 -25.28
C LEU A 265 -27.72 -19.20 -25.34
N LEU A 266 -27.19 -19.68 -24.21
CA LEU A 266 -26.33 -20.86 -24.16
C LEU A 266 -27.04 -22.12 -24.71
N PRO A 267 -28.19 -22.55 -24.16
CA PRO A 267 -28.92 -23.69 -24.72
C PRO A 267 -29.42 -23.40 -26.14
N ALA A 268 -29.83 -22.17 -26.47
CA ALA A 268 -30.29 -21.82 -27.81
C ALA A 268 -29.18 -22.00 -28.87
N VAL A 269 -27.95 -21.55 -28.58
CA VAL A 269 -26.80 -21.69 -29.47
C VAL A 269 -26.39 -23.16 -29.63
N VAL A 270 -26.43 -23.94 -28.55
CA VAL A 270 -26.11 -25.38 -28.61
C VAL A 270 -27.16 -26.14 -29.42
N VAL A 271 -28.44 -25.91 -29.14
CA VAL A 271 -29.55 -26.55 -29.86
C VAL A 271 -29.53 -26.13 -31.34
N GLY A 272 -29.31 -24.85 -31.63
CA GLY A 272 -29.18 -24.34 -32.99
C GLY A 272 -28.03 -24.97 -33.76
N TRP A 273 -26.86 -25.18 -33.13
CA TRP A 273 -25.74 -25.89 -33.74
C TRP A 273 -26.09 -27.34 -34.09
N LEU A 274 -26.69 -28.07 -33.13
CA LEU A 274 -27.08 -29.48 -33.30
C LEU A 274 -28.21 -29.64 -34.33
N GLY A 275 -29.09 -28.65 -34.45
CA GLY A 275 -30.20 -28.60 -35.40
C GLY A 275 -29.84 -28.08 -36.80
N LEU A 276 -28.66 -27.46 -36.97
CA LEU A 276 -28.30 -26.69 -38.17
C LEU A 276 -28.39 -27.51 -39.46
N HIS A 277 -27.91 -28.76 -39.44
CA HIS A 277 -27.97 -29.63 -40.61
C HIS A 277 -29.41 -29.94 -41.05
N ARG A 278 -30.34 -30.13 -40.10
CA ARG A 278 -31.76 -30.38 -40.42
C ARG A 278 -32.45 -29.13 -40.93
N ARG A 279 -32.07 -27.96 -40.39
CA ARG A 279 -32.60 -26.67 -40.79
C ARG A 279 -32.22 -26.32 -42.23
N ALA A 280 -31.16 -26.91 -42.78
CA ALA A 280 -30.74 -26.73 -44.18
C ALA A 280 -31.88 -26.96 -45.19
N ALA A 281 -32.86 -27.82 -44.90
CA ALA A 281 -34.06 -27.99 -45.73
C ALA A 281 -34.81 -26.67 -46.04
N THR A 282 -34.60 -25.62 -45.25
CA THR A 282 -35.26 -24.32 -45.41
C THR A 282 -34.45 -23.26 -46.17
N TYR A 283 -33.13 -23.43 -46.31
CA TYR A 283 -32.25 -22.37 -46.83
C TYR A 283 -31.11 -22.86 -47.74
N ASN A 284 -30.96 -24.17 -47.95
CA ASN A 284 -29.80 -24.77 -48.64
C ASN A 284 -29.60 -24.24 -50.08
N ASP A 285 -30.67 -23.81 -50.74
CA ASP A 285 -30.64 -23.26 -52.09
C ASP A 285 -29.79 -21.98 -52.19
N TRP A 286 -29.77 -21.16 -51.13
CA TRP A 286 -29.06 -19.88 -51.13
C TRP A 286 -27.84 -19.89 -50.20
N LEU A 287 -27.82 -20.80 -49.22
CA LEU A 287 -26.76 -20.89 -48.22
C LEU A 287 -26.46 -22.37 -47.90
N PRO A 288 -25.55 -23.03 -48.65
CA PRO A 288 -25.26 -24.45 -48.46
C PRO A 288 -24.82 -24.79 -47.03
N TYR A 289 -25.24 -25.95 -46.51
CA TYR A 289 -24.87 -26.35 -45.13
C TYR A 289 -23.35 -26.42 -44.91
N TRP A 290 -22.63 -27.13 -45.79
CA TRP A 290 -21.19 -27.31 -45.71
C TRP A 290 -20.49 -26.79 -46.96
N PRO A 291 -19.44 -25.95 -46.83
CA PRO A 291 -18.87 -25.40 -45.59
C PRO A 291 -19.58 -24.11 -45.10
N VAL A 292 -20.53 -23.54 -45.86
CA VAL A 292 -20.96 -22.14 -45.65
C VAL A 292 -21.72 -21.90 -44.34
N ALA A 293 -22.90 -22.50 -44.16
CA ALA A 293 -23.77 -22.23 -43.01
C ALA A 293 -23.10 -22.56 -41.67
N SER A 294 -22.41 -23.69 -41.63
CA SER A 294 -21.69 -24.17 -40.44
C SER A 294 -20.59 -23.20 -39.98
N HIS A 295 -19.77 -22.69 -40.89
CA HIS A 295 -18.70 -21.75 -40.53
C HIS A 295 -19.26 -20.36 -40.19
N LEU A 296 -20.25 -19.85 -40.94
CA LEU A 296 -20.88 -18.56 -40.65
C LEU A 296 -21.57 -18.56 -39.28
N TYR A 297 -22.23 -19.65 -38.92
CA TYR A 297 -22.83 -19.81 -37.59
C TYR A 297 -21.77 -19.70 -36.49
N LEU A 298 -20.65 -20.41 -36.62
CA LEU A 298 -19.56 -20.38 -35.63
C LEU A 298 -18.85 -19.02 -35.59
N VAL A 299 -18.70 -18.33 -36.71
CA VAL A 299 -18.17 -16.96 -36.78
C VAL A 299 -19.09 -16.00 -36.02
N LEU A 300 -20.40 -16.08 -36.25
CA LEU A 300 -21.38 -15.24 -35.59
C LEU A 300 -21.43 -15.50 -34.08
N VAL A 301 -21.38 -16.77 -33.66
CA VAL A 301 -21.29 -17.16 -32.24
C VAL A 301 -20.01 -16.64 -31.60
N ALA A 302 -18.85 -16.81 -32.24
CA ALA A 302 -17.57 -16.36 -31.71
C ALA A 302 -17.52 -14.83 -31.55
N LEU A 303 -18.01 -14.09 -32.56
CA LEU A 303 -17.99 -12.64 -32.55
C LEU A 303 -19.03 -12.05 -31.56
N ALA A 304 -20.23 -12.63 -31.48
CA ALA A 304 -21.23 -12.23 -30.48
C ALA A 304 -20.75 -12.52 -29.05
N ALA A 305 -20.15 -13.69 -28.81
CA ALA A 305 -19.55 -14.02 -27.52
C ALA A 305 -18.38 -13.08 -27.18
N GLY A 306 -17.55 -12.71 -28.16
CA GLY A 306 -16.51 -11.69 -27.98
C GLY A 306 -17.07 -10.32 -27.62
N ALA A 307 -18.10 -9.85 -28.35
CA ALA A 307 -18.75 -8.56 -28.11
C ALA A 307 -19.43 -8.50 -26.74
N LEU A 308 -20.20 -9.54 -26.37
CA LEU A 308 -20.78 -9.68 -25.03
C LEU A 308 -19.70 -9.79 -23.96
N GLY A 309 -18.64 -10.56 -24.20
CA GLY A 309 -17.51 -10.70 -23.29
C GLY A 309 -16.82 -9.37 -23.02
N TYR A 310 -16.65 -8.50 -24.03
CA TYR A 310 -16.11 -7.16 -23.86
C TYR A 310 -17.08 -6.22 -23.12
N ALA A 311 -18.39 -6.30 -23.40
CA ALA A 311 -19.40 -5.56 -22.66
C ALA A 311 -19.41 -5.93 -21.16
N LEU A 312 -19.27 -7.23 -20.86
CA LEU A 312 -19.15 -7.76 -19.50
C LEU A 312 -17.83 -7.32 -18.85
N ALA A 313 -16.71 -7.47 -19.56
CA ALA A 313 -15.38 -7.09 -19.07
C ALA A 313 -15.30 -5.60 -18.71
N THR A 314 -15.98 -4.75 -19.47
CA THR A 314 -16.03 -3.29 -19.24
C THR A 314 -17.20 -2.84 -18.36
N ALA A 315 -17.95 -3.81 -17.82
CA ALA A 315 -19.13 -3.60 -16.98
C ALA A 315 -20.10 -2.53 -17.52
N ASN A 316 -20.31 -2.54 -18.84
CA ASN A 316 -21.09 -1.52 -19.55
C ASN A 316 -22.59 -1.80 -19.42
N ASP A 317 -23.19 -1.24 -18.37
CA ASP A 317 -24.55 -1.57 -17.94
C ASP A 317 -25.65 -1.26 -18.97
N PRO A 318 -25.69 -0.11 -19.68
CA PRO A 318 -26.67 0.11 -20.75
C PRO A 318 -26.57 -0.95 -21.86
N LEU A 319 -25.34 -1.27 -22.28
CA LEU A 319 -25.12 -2.24 -23.36
C LEU A 319 -25.55 -3.65 -22.95
N LEU A 320 -25.30 -4.02 -21.69
CA LEU A 320 -25.72 -5.31 -21.15
C LEU A 320 -27.23 -5.36 -20.89
N ALA A 321 -27.85 -4.24 -20.52
CA ALA A 321 -29.32 -4.12 -20.42
C ALA A 321 -29.96 -4.28 -21.81
N ALA A 322 -29.47 -3.56 -22.82
CA ALA A 322 -29.91 -3.71 -24.21
C ALA A 322 -29.83 -5.15 -24.70
N ALA A 323 -28.71 -5.83 -24.42
CA ALA A 323 -28.55 -7.22 -24.79
C ALA A 323 -29.55 -8.14 -24.07
N ARG A 324 -29.79 -7.94 -22.76
CA ARG A 324 -30.78 -8.73 -21.99
C ARG A 324 -32.19 -8.52 -22.49
N ASP A 325 -32.59 -7.26 -22.68
CA ASP A 325 -33.95 -6.90 -23.06
C ASP A 325 -34.25 -7.36 -24.49
N PHE A 326 -33.31 -7.15 -25.42
CA PHE A 326 -33.44 -7.64 -26.79
C PHE A 326 -33.50 -9.18 -26.85
N VAL A 327 -32.65 -9.88 -26.10
CA VAL A 327 -32.65 -11.36 -26.05
C VAL A 327 -33.94 -11.89 -25.45
N GLY A 328 -34.37 -11.35 -24.31
CA GLY A 328 -35.60 -11.74 -23.65
C GLY A 328 -36.81 -11.56 -24.56
N LEU A 329 -36.92 -10.38 -25.20
CA LEU A 329 -38.03 -10.07 -26.10
C LEU A 329 -37.99 -10.88 -27.39
N ALA A 330 -36.83 -11.04 -28.03
CA ALA A 330 -36.70 -11.86 -29.24
C ALA A 330 -37.02 -13.34 -28.97
N PHE A 331 -36.62 -13.88 -27.81
CA PHE A 331 -36.93 -15.26 -27.42
C PHE A 331 -38.41 -15.44 -27.10
N LEU A 332 -39.05 -14.43 -26.53
CA LEU A 332 -40.49 -14.42 -26.30
C LEU A 332 -41.24 -14.41 -27.63
N THR A 333 -41.00 -13.44 -28.51
CA THR A 333 -41.75 -13.27 -29.76
C THR A 333 -41.44 -14.37 -30.77
N GLY A 334 -40.16 -14.72 -30.95
CA GLY A 334 -39.72 -15.82 -31.80
C GLY A 334 -40.19 -17.18 -31.29
N GLY A 335 -40.13 -17.40 -29.98
CA GLY A 335 -40.63 -18.61 -29.34
C GLY A 335 -42.14 -18.77 -29.46
N VAL A 336 -42.92 -17.70 -29.27
CA VAL A 336 -44.38 -17.69 -29.52
C VAL A 336 -44.69 -17.98 -30.99
N GLY A 337 -44.01 -17.31 -31.92
CA GLY A 337 -44.18 -17.55 -33.36
C GLY A 337 -43.91 -18.99 -33.76
N PHE A 338 -42.84 -19.59 -33.21
CA PHE A 338 -42.50 -20.99 -33.45
C PHE A 338 -43.48 -21.96 -32.79
N LEU A 339 -43.95 -21.67 -31.57
CA LEU A 339 -44.97 -22.47 -30.90
C LEU A 339 -46.26 -22.52 -31.74
N ILE A 340 -46.73 -21.37 -32.24
CA ILE A 340 -47.89 -21.29 -33.13
C ILE A 340 -47.64 -22.09 -34.41
N TYR A 341 -46.47 -21.95 -35.04
CA TYR A 341 -46.08 -22.73 -36.22
C TYR A 341 -46.15 -24.25 -35.97
N VAL A 342 -45.64 -24.72 -34.83
CA VAL A 342 -45.68 -26.14 -34.45
C VAL A 342 -47.12 -26.61 -34.24
N LEU A 343 -47.96 -25.80 -33.61
CA LEU A 343 -49.37 -26.13 -33.37
C LEU A 343 -50.18 -26.20 -34.68
N LEU A 344 -49.96 -25.28 -35.61
CA LEU A 344 -50.69 -25.26 -36.88
C LEU A 344 -50.30 -26.42 -37.80
N ASN A 345 -49.02 -26.78 -37.86
CA ASN A 345 -48.50 -27.80 -38.77
C ASN A 345 -48.47 -29.22 -38.19
N PHE A 346 -48.08 -29.39 -36.91
CA PHE A 346 -47.64 -30.69 -36.39
C PHE A 346 -48.44 -31.23 -35.20
N THR A 347 -49.47 -30.53 -34.71
CA THR A 347 -50.39 -31.04 -33.67
C THR A 347 -50.86 -32.48 -33.87
N PRO A 348 -51.35 -32.92 -35.05
CA PRO A 348 -51.79 -34.31 -35.23
C PRO A 348 -50.64 -35.31 -35.04
N LEU A 349 -49.44 -34.97 -35.51
CA LEU A 349 -48.25 -35.82 -35.42
C LEU A 349 -47.75 -35.93 -33.97
N ILE A 350 -47.86 -34.85 -33.18
CA ILE A 350 -47.53 -34.87 -31.74
C ILE A 350 -48.55 -35.70 -30.96
N LYS A 351 -49.85 -35.60 -31.27
CA LYS A 351 -50.90 -36.43 -30.65
C LYS A 351 -50.70 -37.92 -30.95
N GLN A 352 -50.25 -38.25 -32.15
CA GLN A 352 -49.85 -39.61 -32.57
C GLN A 352 -48.48 -40.04 -32.01
N ARG A 353 -47.84 -39.22 -31.17
CA ARG A 353 -46.53 -39.45 -30.57
C ARG A 353 -45.45 -39.77 -31.61
N LEU A 354 -45.42 -39.08 -32.74
CA LEU A 354 -44.37 -39.25 -33.77
C LEU A 354 -43.14 -38.37 -33.50
N ARG A 355 -42.03 -38.64 -34.19
CA ARG A 355 -40.74 -37.93 -34.04
C ARG A 355 -40.76 -36.59 -34.78
N VAL A 356 -41.60 -35.66 -34.33
CA VAL A 356 -41.85 -34.37 -35.00
C VAL A 356 -40.58 -33.55 -35.17
N TYR A 357 -39.65 -33.60 -34.20
CA TYR A 357 -38.38 -32.87 -34.28
C TYR A 357 -37.53 -33.17 -35.54
N ARG A 358 -37.75 -34.30 -36.23
CA ARG A 358 -37.03 -34.63 -37.49
C ARG A 358 -37.62 -33.96 -38.72
N VAL A 359 -38.95 -33.73 -38.72
CA VAL A 359 -39.72 -33.25 -39.88
C VAL A 359 -40.19 -31.80 -39.72
N VAL A 360 -39.80 -31.15 -38.63
CA VAL A 360 -40.30 -29.80 -38.27
C VAL A 360 -39.97 -28.72 -39.31
N TYR A 361 -38.97 -28.95 -40.15
CA TYR A 361 -38.53 -28.03 -41.21
C TYR A 361 -39.18 -28.31 -42.58
N GLU A 362 -40.06 -29.32 -42.66
CA GLU A 362 -40.81 -29.69 -43.87
C GLU A 362 -42.32 -29.49 -43.63
N PRO A 363 -42.81 -28.23 -43.58
CA PRO A 363 -44.19 -27.93 -43.24
C PRO A 363 -45.19 -28.35 -44.33
N ARG A 364 -46.43 -28.64 -43.92
CA ARG A 364 -47.55 -28.94 -44.83
C ARG A 364 -48.57 -27.82 -45.00
N ARG A 365 -48.66 -26.89 -44.04
CA ARG A 365 -49.69 -25.83 -44.02
C ARG A 365 -49.09 -24.44 -44.06
N VAL A 366 -48.31 -24.09 -43.03
CA VAL A 366 -47.70 -22.77 -42.89
C VAL A 366 -46.21 -22.92 -43.11
N PRO A 367 -45.58 -22.17 -44.05
CA PRO A 367 -44.16 -22.28 -44.34
C PRO A 367 -43.30 -21.79 -43.17
N PHE A 368 -42.07 -22.31 -43.06
CA PHE A 368 -41.20 -22.04 -41.90
C PHE A 368 -40.82 -20.56 -41.76
N TYR A 369 -40.67 -19.81 -42.86
CA TYR A 369 -40.35 -18.38 -42.80
C TYR A 369 -41.41 -17.55 -42.07
N ALA A 370 -42.65 -18.06 -41.92
CA ALA A 370 -43.70 -17.39 -41.17
C ALA A 370 -43.32 -17.20 -39.69
N VAL A 371 -42.51 -18.10 -39.12
CA VAL A 371 -41.98 -17.95 -37.74
C VAL A 371 -41.22 -16.64 -37.60
N TYR A 372 -40.37 -16.31 -38.58
CA TYR A 372 -39.61 -15.07 -38.62
C TYR A 372 -40.49 -13.86 -38.89
N VAL A 373 -41.47 -13.95 -39.80
CA VAL A 373 -42.39 -12.83 -40.07
C VAL A 373 -43.20 -12.47 -38.82
N PHE A 374 -43.78 -13.46 -38.12
CA PHE A 374 -44.53 -13.20 -36.90
C PHE A 374 -43.62 -12.76 -35.74
N GLY A 375 -42.49 -13.44 -35.54
CA GLY A 375 -41.53 -13.13 -34.48
C GLY A 375 -40.92 -11.74 -34.61
N LEU A 376 -40.36 -11.40 -35.77
CA LEU A 376 -39.81 -10.06 -36.04
C LEU A 376 -40.92 -9.00 -36.08
N GLY A 377 -42.09 -9.30 -36.66
CA GLY A 377 -43.20 -8.35 -36.69
C GLY A 377 -43.65 -7.94 -35.28
N ALA A 378 -43.81 -8.91 -34.39
CA ALA A 378 -44.13 -8.65 -32.98
C ALA A 378 -43.00 -7.94 -32.24
N LEU A 379 -41.73 -8.34 -32.47
CA LEU A 379 -40.56 -7.67 -31.91
C LEU A 379 -40.54 -6.18 -32.30
N ILE A 380 -40.65 -5.88 -33.60
CA ILE A 380 -40.65 -4.50 -34.12
C ILE A 380 -41.84 -3.71 -33.57
N ALA A 381 -43.04 -4.31 -33.50
CA ALA A 381 -44.21 -3.63 -32.94
C ALA A 381 -44.01 -3.22 -31.48
N VAL A 382 -43.36 -4.07 -30.68
CA VAL A 382 -43.03 -3.77 -29.29
C VAL A 382 -41.93 -2.71 -29.19
N GLU A 383 -40.87 -2.81 -30.00
CA GLU A 383 -39.78 -1.82 -30.03
C GLU A 383 -40.28 -0.43 -30.47
N VAL A 384 -41.14 -0.36 -31.50
CA VAL A 384 -41.76 0.90 -31.94
C VAL A 384 -42.61 1.52 -30.84
N ARG A 385 -43.38 0.71 -30.10
CA ARG A 385 -44.14 1.18 -28.94
C ARG A 385 -43.24 1.76 -27.85
N ASN A 386 -42.03 1.23 -27.72
CA ASN A 386 -41.02 1.65 -26.75
C ASN A 386 -40.03 2.68 -27.34
N ASN A 387 -40.36 3.32 -28.47
CA ASN A 387 -39.50 4.29 -29.17
C ASN A 387 -38.08 3.80 -29.47
N PHE A 388 -37.89 2.49 -29.64
CA PHE A 388 -36.58 1.85 -29.83
C PHE A 388 -35.58 2.12 -28.71
N PHE A 389 -36.03 2.15 -27.45
CA PHE A 389 -35.17 2.38 -26.28
C PHE A 389 -33.91 1.47 -26.23
N VAL A 390 -33.97 0.25 -26.77
CA VAL A 390 -32.80 -0.64 -26.90
C VAL A 390 -31.68 -0.01 -27.74
N LEU A 391 -32.02 0.77 -28.78
CA LEU A 391 -31.02 1.49 -29.57
C LEU A 391 -30.39 2.63 -28.79
N ASP A 392 -31.17 3.36 -27.98
CA ASP A 392 -30.66 4.41 -27.09
C ASP A 392 -29.67 3.83 -26.07
N GLN A 393 -29.99 2.66 -25.50
CA GLN A 393 -29.09 1.93 -24.61
C GLN A 393 -27.80 1.46 -25.29
N VAL A 394 -27.85 1.01 -26.55
CA VAL A 394 -26.64 0.68 -27.34
C VAL A 394 -25.80 1.94 -27.59
N GLN A 395 -26.43 3.07 -27.91
CA GLN A 395 -25.75 4.35 -28.08
C GLN A 395 -25.13 4.84 -26.77
N ALA A 396 -25.83 4.73 -25.65
CA ALA A 396 -25.29 4.99 -24.31
C ALA A 396 -24.06 4.11 -24.04
N GLY A 397 -24.15 2.81 -24.36
CA GLY A 397 -23.02 1.88 -24.28
C GLY A 397 -21.81 2.33 -25.10
N TYR A 398 -22.03 2.83 -26.31
CA TYR A 398 -20.99 3.41 -27.16
C TYR A 398 -20.37 4.67 -26.53
N TYR A 399 -21.19 5.61 -26.04
CA TYR A 399 -20.72 6.82 -25.35
C TYR A 399 -19.92 6.52 -24.08
N ASN A 400 -20.29 5.48 -23.34
CA ASN A 400 -19.50 4.98 -22.20
C ASN A 400 -18.09 4.56 -22.61
N ASN A 401 -17.96 3.77 -23.67
CA ASN A 401 -16.68 3.22 -24.11
C ASN A 401 -15.76 4.31 -24.71
N ILE A 402 -16.30 5.29 -25.43
CA ILE A 402 -15.50 6.43 -25.90
C ILE A 402 -15.22 7.44 -24.78
N GLY A 403 -16.11 7.60 -23.80
CA GLY A 403 -15.87 8.40 -22.60
C GLY A 403 -14.75 7.82 -21.72
N ASP A 404 -14.66 6.49 -21.63
CA ASP A 404 -13.55 5.79 -20.98
C ASP A 404 -12.22 6.05 -21.71
N LEU A 405 -12.24 5.97 -23.04
CA LEU A 405 -11.08 6.22 -23.88
C LEU A 405 -10.58 7.67 -23.74
N THR A 406 -11.48 8.66 -23.83
CA THR A 406 -11.10 10.07 -23.71
C THR A 406 -10.72 10.48 -22.30
N ARG A 407 -11.33 9.86 -21.27
CA ARG A 407 -10.87 10.04 -19.88
C ARG A 407 -9.43 9.55 -19.73
N LEU A 408 -9.10 8.37 -20.24
CA LEU A 408 -7.72 7.85 -20.23
C LEU A 408 -6.75 8.84 -20.93
N GLN A 409 -7.14 9.40 -22.08
CA GLN A 409 -6.33 10.41 -22.75
C GLN A 409 -6.13 11.67 -21.89
N SER A 410 -7.18 12.16 -21.23
CA SER A 410 -7.06 13.29 -20.30
C SER A 410 -6.18 12.98 -19.09
N GLU A 411 -6.13 11.72 -18.63
CA GLU A 411 -5.27 11.31 -17.52
C GLU A 411 -3.80 11.25 -17.95
N LEU A 412 -3.54 10.81 -19.19
CA LEU A 412 -2.20 10.79 -19.79
C LEU A 412 -1.70 12.19 -20.20
N GLN A 413 -2.61 13.11 -20.50
CA GLN A 413 -2.31 14.50 -20.87
C GLN A 413 -3.04 15.49 -19.93
N PRO A 414 -2.60 15.63 -18.65
CA PRO A 414 -3.33 16.41 -17.64
C PRO A 414 -3.45 17.90 -17.97
N GLN A 415 -2.59 18.42 -18.84
CA GLN A 415 -2.55 19.84 -19.22
C GLN A 415 -3.63 20.23 -20.23
N THR A 416 -4.33 19.26 -20.83
CA THR A 416 -5.30 19.49 -21.91
C THR A 416 -6.73 19.39 -21.38
N ASP A 417 -7.28 20.51 -20.90
CA ASP A 417 -8.63 20.55 -20.30
C ASP A 417 -9.76 20.17 -21.27
N ALA A 418 -9.56 20.41 -22.56
CA ALA A 418 -10.54 20.05 -23.60
C ALA A 418 -10.87 18.56 -23.60
N LEU A 419 -9.90 17.68 -23.31
CA LEU A 419 -10.12 16.23 -23.26
C LEU A 419 -10.99 15.82 -22.07
N ALA A 420 -10.82 16.46 -20.91
CA ALA A 420 -11.66 16.22 -19.74
C ALA A 420 -13.10 16.67 -19.99
N LEU A 421 -13.29 17.86 -20.57
CA LEU A 421 -14.63 18.36 -20.92
C LEU A 421 -15.31 17.47 -21.96
N LEU A 422 -14.55 16.95 -22.94
CA LEU A 422 -15.05 16.01 -23.93
C LEU A 422 -15.47 14.67 -23.29
N ALA A 423 -14.65 14.11 -22.39
CA ALA A 423 -14.98 12.90 -21.65
C ALA A 423 -16.24 13.10 -20.80
N GLU A 424 -16.34 14.21 -20.07
CA GLU A 424 -17.54 14.57 -19.31
C GLU A 424 -18.77 14.65 -20.22
N ARG A 425 -18.63 15.26 -21.40
CA ARG A 425 -19.73 15.36 -22.36
C ARG A 425 -20.17 14.00 -22.87
N TYR A 426 -19.25 13.09 -23.19
CA TYR A 426 -19.62 11.74 -23.60
C TYR A 426 -20.35 10.98 -22.49
N TYR A 427 -19.91 11.05 -21.25
CA TYR A 427 -20.67 10.46 -20.14
C TYR A 427 -22.01 11.14 -19.93
N ALA A 428 -22.11 12.46 -20.11
CA ALA A 428 -23.38 13.17 -20.01
C ALA A 428 -24.36 12.75 -21.11
N GLU A 429 -23.89 12.57 -22.35
CA GLU A 429 -24.71 12.08 -23.47
C GLU A 429 -25.19 10.66 -23.20
N SER A 430 -24.29 9.81 -22.72
CA SER A 430 -24.60 8.45 -22.27
C SER A 430 -25.68 8.39 -21.18
N ASP A 431 -25.63 9.34 -20.24
CA ASP A 431 -26.58 9.47 -19.13
C ASP A 431 -27.95 10.02 -19.54
N VAL A 432 -28.00 10.80 -20.63
CA VAL A 432 -29.26 11.31 -21.21
C VAL A 432 -29.99 10.18 -21.94
N LEU A 433 -29.25 9.33 -22.65
CA LEU A 433 -29.79 8.18 -23.39
C LEU A 433 -30.25 7.05 -22.46
N ASP A 434 -29.50 6.77 -21.39
CA ASP A 434 -29.91 5.83 -20.34
C ASP A 434 -29.78 6.48 -18.96
N ARG A 435 -30.92 6.84 -18.36
CA ARG A 435 -30.99 7.54 -17.08
C ARG A 435 -30.38 6.75 -15.92
N TYR A 436 -30.34 5.42 -15.99
CA TYR A 436 -29.86 4.54 -14.91
C TYR A 436 -28.42 4.06 -15.10
N ASN A 437 -27.66 4.75 -15.96
CA ASN A 437 -26.30 4.40 -16.34
C ASN A 437 -25.29 4.63 -15.22
N ARG A 438 -25.02 3.55 -14.49
CA ARG A 438 -24.05 3.48 -13.40
C ARG A 438 -22.64 3.70 -13.93
N LYS A 439 -22.27 3.12 -15.07
CA LYS A 439 -20.94 3.27 -15.65
C LYS A 439 -20.62 4.72 -16.00
N ALA A 440 -21.54 5.44 -16.65
CA ALA A 440 -21.38 6.87 -16.96
C ALA A 440 -21.21 7.71 -15.68
N SER A 441 -22.04 7.45 -14.67
CA SER A 441 -21.99 8.15 -13.40
C SER A 441 -20.64 7.94 -12.68
N PHE A 442 -20.13 6.71 -12.66
CA PHE A 442 -18.80 6.41 -12.12
C PHE A 442 -17.67 6.98 -12.98
N GLY A 443 -17.78 6.95 -14.30
CA GLY A 443 -16.80 7.55 -15.21
C GLY A 443 -16.64 9.05 -14.96
N ARG A 444 -17.75 9.76 -14.75
CA ARG A 444 -17.73 11.18 -14.32
C ARG A 444 -17.12 11.36 -12.94
N ALA A 445 -17.50 10.53 -11.97
CA ALA A 445 -16.95 10.58 -10.62
C ALA A 445 -15.42 10.39 -10.64
N ALA A 446 -14.92 9.43 -11.41
CA ALA A 446 -13.48 9.18 -11.58
C ALA A 446 -12.77 10.35 -12.26
N LEU A 447 -13.38 10.97 -13.28
CA LEU A 447 -12.86 12.18 -13.90
C LEU A 447 -12.74 13.34 -12.89
N TYR A 448 -13.77 13.58 -12.08
CA TYR A 448 -13.73 14.59 -11.02
C TYR A 448 -12.70 14.27 -9.96
N ARG A 449 -12.55 13.00 -9.56
CA ARG A 449 -11.52 12.53 -8.64
C ARG A 449 -10.12 12.87 -9.14
N PHE A 450 -9.81 12.53 -10.40
CA PHE A 450 -8.49 12.78 -11.01
C PHE A 450 -8.17 14.28 -11.04
N ARG A 451 -9.19 15.13 -11.25
CA ARG A 451 -9.07 16.59 -11.24
C ARG A 451 -9.19 17.22 -9.84
N ALA A 452 -9.17 16.41 -8.77
CA ALA A 452 -9.30 16.84 -7.38
C ALA A 452 -10.59 17.64 -7.07
N GLN A 453 -11.67 17.42 -7.80
CA GLN A 453 -12.96 18.10 -7.65
C GLN A 453 -13.92 17.33 -6.72
N ARG A 454 -13.59 17.29 -5.42
CA ARG A 454 -14.33 16.51 -4.39
C ARG A 454 -15.84 16.74 -4.42
N GLN A 455 -16.30 18.00 -4.50
CA GLN A 455 -17.74 18.30 -4.43
C GLN A 455 -18.51 17.82 -5.68
N ASN A 456 -17.90 17.93 -6.87
CA ASN A 456 -18.51 17.46 -8.11
C ASN A 456 -18.62 15.93 -8.11
N GLU A 457 -17.61 15.26 -7.57
CA GLU A 457 -17.65 13.81 -7.36
C GLU A 457 -18.78 13.38 -6.42
N ILE A 458 -18.91 14.02 -5.24
CA ILE A 458 -20.00 13.76 -4.29
C ILE A 458 -21.37 13.95 -4.97
N ASN A 459 -21.55 15.03 -5.72
CA ASN A 459 -22.80 15.34 -6.40
C ASN A 459 -23.14 14.29 -7.47
N ALA A 460 -22.14 13.82 -8.22
CA ALA A 460 -22.32 12.76 -9.23
C ALA A 460 -22.71 11.42 -8.58
N LEU A 461 -22.04 11.02 -7.51
CA LEU A 461 -22.32 9.75 -6.81
C LEU A 461 -23.67 9.79 -6.07
N ARG A 462 -24.03 10.90 -5.43
CA ARG A 462 -25.37 11.08 -4.82
C ARG A 462 -26.48 10.95 -5.86
N ARG A 463 -26.29 11.56 -7.05
CA ARG A 463 -27.23 11.43 -8.17
C ARG A 463 -27.33 10.00 -8.68
N ALA A 464 -26.22 9.27 -8.71
CA ALA A 464 -26.23 7.86 -9.09
C ALA A 464 -27.04 7.00 -8.09
N LEU A 465 -26.82 7.19 -6.79
CA LEU A 465 -27.54 6.46 -5.74
C LEU A 465 -29.03 6.78 -5.70
N SER A 466 -29.43 8.03 -5.97
CA SER A 466 -30.85 8.41 -6.00
C SER A 466 -31.62 7.77 -7.16
N ARG A 467 -30.91 7.36 -8.22
CA ARG A 467 -31.49 6.68 -9.39
C ARG A 467 -31.51 5.17 -9.21
N ARG A 468 -30.41 4.57 -8.77
CA ARG A 468 -30.32 3.12 -8.50
C ARG A 468 -29.38 2.85 -7.32
N PRO A 469 -29.81 2.11 -6.29
CA PRO A 469 -28.92 1.66 -5.23
C PRO A 469 -27.75 0.85 -5.79
N SER A 470 -26.55 1.09 -5.27
CA SER A 470 -25.35 0.38 -5.67
C SER A 470 -24.36 0.31 -4.53
N GLU A 471 -23.99 -0.91 -4.14
CA GLU A 471 -22.98 -1.17 -3.12
C GLU A 471 -21.69 -0.40 -3.39
N LYS A 472 -21.17 -0.48 -4.61
CA LYS A 472 -19.91 0.16 -4.99
C LYS A 472 -19.99 1.69 -4.95
N VAL A 473 -21.13 2.27 -5.37
CA VAL A 473 -21.32 3.73 -5.32
C VAL A 473 -21.43 4.19 -3.86
N SER A 474 -22.14 3.44 -3.01
CA SER A 474 -22.24 3.73 -1.58
C SER A 474 -20.88 3.68 -0.89
N LEU A 475 -20.04 2.68 -1.19
CA LEU A 475 -18.67 2.59 -0.64
C LEU A 475 -17.81 3.78 -1.10
N ARG A 476 -17.82 4.11 -2.40
CA ARG A 476 -17.06 5.25 -2.92
C ARG A 476 -17.50 6.57 -2.28
N LEU A 477 -18.81 6.80 -2.21
CA LEU A 477 -19.36 8.02 -1.60
C LEU A 477 -19.02 8.08 -0.10
N ALA A 478 -19.11 6.97 0.62
CA ALA A 478 -18.72 6.88 2.03
C ALA A 478 -17.21 7.14 2.24
N ALA A 479 -16.36 6.71 1.31
CA ALA A 479 -14.91 6.96 1.34
C ALA A 479 -14.56 8.45 1.17
N LEU A 480 -15.43 9.25 0.52
CA LEU A 480 -15.26 10.70 0.41
C LEU A 480 -15.61 11.45 1.70
N TYR A 481 -16.29 10.81 2.65
CA TYR A 481 -16.64 11.38 3.96
C TYR A 481 -15.61 10.98 5.02
N THR A 482 -14.49 11.71 5.01
CA THR A 482 -13.34 11.44 5.89
C THR A 482 -13.37 12.25 7.17
N ASP A 483 -13.97 13.44 7.14
CA ASP A 483 -13.90 14.43 8.21
C ASP A 483 -14.84 14.08 9.38
N GLN A 484 -14.52 14.55 10.59
CA GLN A 484 -15.38 14.33 11.76
C GLN A 484 -16.79 14.91 11.58
N ARG A 485 -16.92 15.99 10.80
CA ARG A 485 -18.21 16.64 10.50
C ARG A 485 -19.09 15.77 9.60
N ASP A 486 -18.48 14.92 8.77
CA ASP A 486 -19.18 14.08 7.79
C ASP A 486 -19.66 12.74 8.40
N PHE A 487 -19.52 12.55 9.72
CA PHE A 487 -19.87 11.29 10.39
C PHE A 487 -21.30 10.84 10.08
N PHE A 488 -22.27 11.76 10.15
CA PHE A 488 -23.69 11.44 9.90
C PHE A 488 -23.98 11.19 8.42
N ASP A 489 -23.37 11.95 7.50
CA ASP A 489 -23.49 11.71 6.06
C ASP A 489 -22.95 10.31 5.70
N ARG A 490 -21.77 9.95 6.21
CA ARG A 490 -21.19 8.61 6.01
C ARG A 490 -22.07 7.53 6.59
N LEU A 491 -22.58 7.72 7.81
CA LEU A 491 -23.46 6.77 8.48
C LEU A 491 -24.74 6.55 7.68
N GLN A 492 -25.36 7.62 7.19
CA GLN A 492 -26.58 7.55 6.38
C GLN A 492 -26.34 6.74 5.10
N VAL A 493 -25.30 7.08 4.33
CA VAL A 493 -24.97 6.43 3.06
C VAL A 493 -24.69 4.95 3.24
N LEU A 494 -23.94 4.57 4.28
CA LEU A 494 -23.64 3.17 4.56
C LEU A 494 -24.88 2.39 5.04
N ARG A 495 -25.76 3.00 5.85
CA ARG A 495 -27.00 2.35 6.29
C ARG A 495 -27.99 2.14 5.15
N GLU A 496 -28.16 3.14 4.29
CA GLU A 496 -28.98 3.05 3.08
C GLU A 496 -28.42 1.99 2.12
N GLY A 497 -27.11 2.01 1.91
CA GLY A 497 -26.41 0.99 1.13
C GLY A 497 -26.61 -0.43 1.67
N LEU A 498 -26.49 -0.64 2.98
CA LEU A 498 -26.72 -1.95 3.61
C LEU A 498 -28.19 -2.37 3.58
N LYS A 499 -29.13 -1.42 3.63
CA LYS A 499 -30.56 -1.70 3.48
C LYS A 499 -30.87 -2.20 2.06
N ALA A 500 -30.27 -1.60 1.04
CA ALA A 500 -30.41 -2.03 -0.35
C ALA A 500 -29.64 -3.33 -0.67
N HIS A 501 -28.47 -3.51 -0.06
CA HIS A 501 -27.57 -4.65 -0.26
C HIS A 501 -27.26 -5.38 1.06
N PRO A 502 -28.22 -6.13 1.62
CA PRO A 502 -28.08 -6.73 2.96
C PRO A 502 -26.98 -7.79 3.06
N GLY A 503 -26.52 -8.34 1.92
CA GLY A 503 -25.43 -9.31 1.82
C GLY A 503 -24.02 -8.70 1.66
N SER A 504 -23.88 -7.36 1.70
CA SER A 504 -22.58 -6.71 1.56
C SER A 504 -21.73 -6.84 2.83
N ALA A 505 -20.67 -7.65 2.78
CA ALA A 505 -19.67 -7.72 3.85
C ALA A 505 -18.85 -6.42 3.95
N PHE A 506 -18.61 -5.75 2.81
CA PHE A 506 -17.82 -4.53 2.73
C PHE A 506 -18.50 -3.35 3.45
N ILE A 507 -19.79 -3.11 3.18
CA ILE A 507 -20.54 -2.03 3.84
C ILE A 507 -20.69 -2.31 5.34
N ALA A 508 -20.97 -3.57 5.72
CA ALA A 508 -21.05 -3.96 7.13
C ALA A 508 -19.72 -3.72 7.87
N SER A 509 -18.58 -4.03 7.24
CA SER A 509 -17.25 -3.74 7.77
C SER A 509 -17.00 -2.25 7.94
N ASP A 510 -17.34 -1.45 6.93
CA ASP A 510 -17.17 0.00 6.97
C ASP A 510 -18.06 0.68 8.03
N LEU A 511 -19.27 0.17 8.25
CA LEU A 511 -20.12 0.58 9.37
C LEU A 511 -19.48 0.25 10.72
N ALA A 512 -18.98 -0.96 10.89
CA ALA A 512 -18.28 -1.34 12.11
C ALA A 512 -17.10 -0.40 12.39
N GLN A 513 -16.30 -0.13 11.36
CA GLN A 513 -15.16 0.77 11.46
C GLN A 513 -15.59 2.21 11.76
N LEU A 514 -16.67 2.71 11.16
CA LEU A 514 -17.22 4.02 11.49
C LEU A 514 -17.66 4.11 12.96
N TYR A 515 -18.34 3.07 13.48
CA TYR A 515 -18.78 3.03 14.87
C TYR A 515 -17.63 2.99 15.89
N THR A 516 -16.41 2.57 15.51
CA THR A 516 -15.23 2.66 16.41
C THR A 516 -14.90 4.09 16.84
N ARG A 517 -15.37 5.08 16.07
CA ARG A 517 -15.20 6.51 16.39
C ARG A 517 -16.26 7.03 17.37
N SER A 518 -17.20 6.17 17.79
CA SER A 518 -18.29 6.49 18.72
C SER A 518 -18.16 5.70 20.02
N THR A 519 -18.96 6.05 21.03
CA THR A 519 -19.05 5.31 22.30
C THR A 519 -19.87 4.01 22.19
N LEU A 520 -20.44 3.71 21.02
CA LEU A 520 -21.35 2.57 20.80
C LEU A 520 -20.58 1.28 20.45
N THR A 521 -19.85 0.75 21.44
CA THR A 521 -19.02 -0.46 21.29
C THR A 521 -19.83 -1.70 20.84
N ASP A 522 -21.08 -1.83 21.29
CA ASP A 522 -21.96 -2.96 20.90
C ASP A 522 -22.29 -2.97 19.40
N SER A 523 -22.45 -1.79 18.80
CA SER A 523 -22.67 -1.64 17.36
C SER A 523 -21.46 -2.12 16.58
N VAL A 524 -20.24 -1.82 17.05
CA VAL A 524 -19.00 -2.30 16.42
C VAL A 524 -19.00 -3.82 16.36
N VAL A 525 -19.21 -4.48 17.51
CA VAL A 525 -19.19 -5.96 17.59
C VAL A 525 -20.28 -6.58 16.73
N THR A 526 -21.48 -5.98 16.71
CA THR A 526 -22.62 -6.46 15.92
C THR A 526 -22.33 -6.42 14.41
N TYR A 527 -21.84 -5.29 13.90
CA TYR A 527 -21.52 -5.15 12.49
C TYR A 527 -20.27 -5.94 12.08
N GLN A 528 -19.27 -6.08 12.97
CA GLN A 528 -18.13 -7.00 12.75
C GLN A 528 -18.60 -8.46 12.64
N ALA A 529 -19.48 -8.91 13.53
CA ALA A 529 -20.02 -10.27 13.50
C ALA A 529 -20.82 -10.52 12.21
N ARG A 530 -21.62 -9.54 11.77
CA ARG A 530 -22.35 -9.62 10.50
C ARG A 530 -21.40 -9.69 9.29
N ALA A 531 -20.38 -8.84 9.24
CA ALA A 531 -19.40 -8.86 8.16
C ALA A 531 -18.63 -10.20 8.12
N ALA A 532 -18.24 -10.73 9.29
CA ALA A 532 -17.56 -12.01 9.41
C ALA A 532 -18.46 -13.21 9.03
N ALA A 533 -19.77 -13.15 9.29
CA ALA A 533 -20.72 -14.17 8.85
C ALA A 533 -20.86 -14.20 7.31
N LEU A 534 -20.73 -13.05 6.65
CA LEU A 534 -20.79 -12.92 5.19
C LEU A 534 -19.45 -13.25 4.51
N ALA A 535 -18.32 -12.97 5.17
CA ALA A 535 -16.98 -13.19 4.64
C ALA A 535 -15.99 -13.68 5.72
N PRO A 536 -16.07 -14.95 6.17
CA PRO A 536 -15.36 -15.45 7.35
C PRO A 536 -13.83 -15.45 7.21
N ASN A 537 -13.32 -15.59 5.99
CA ASN A 537 -11.88 -15.69 5.72
C ASN A 537 -11.24 -14.34 5.35
N ASN A 538 -11.99 -13.23 5.43
CA ASN A 538 -11.50 -11.93 4.99
C ASN A 538 -10.47 -11.34 5.99
N ALA A 539 -9.22 -11.20 5.54
CA ALA A 539 -8.11 -10.72 6.36
C ALA A 539 -8.26 -9.26 6.82
N VAL A 540 -8.96 -8.41 6.06
CA VAL A 540 -9.27 -7.03 6.46
C VAL A 540 -10.13 -7.00 7.71
N LEU A 541 -11.16 -7.85 7.77
CA LEU A 541 -12.04 -7.95 8.93
C LEU A 541 -11.27 -8.39 10.17
N ARG A 542 -10.34 -9.34 10.01
CA ARG A 542 -9.45 -9.80 11.09
C ARG A 542 -8.53 -8.68 11.58
N ALA A 543 -7.89 -7.95 10.66
CA ALA A 543 -7.02 -6.82 11.00
C ALA A 543 -7.78 -5.74 11.79
N ASN A 544 -8.98 -5.38 11.34
CA ASN A 544 -9.84 -4.40 12.01
C ASN A 544 -10.31 -4.87 13.39
N LYS A 545 -10.69 -6.15 13.52
CA LYS A 545 -11.07 -6.74 14.82
C LYS A 545 -9.88 -6.72 15.79
N LEU A 546 -8.69 -7.11 15.33
CA LEU A 546 -7.47 -7.05 16.14
C LEU A 546 -7.17 -5.62 16.60
N ALA A 547 -7.26 -4.66 15.68
CA ALA A 547 -7.07 -3.25 15.98
C ALA A 547 -8.05 -2.76 17.06
N PHE A 548 -9.33 -3.08 16.91
CA PHE A 548 -10.37 -2.73 17.88
C PHE A 548 -10.08 -3.28 19.29
N LEU A 549 -9.67 -4.56 19.39
CA LEU A 549 -9.30 -5.18 20.67
C LEU A 549 -8.08 -4.48 21.31
N MET A 550 -7.08 -4.10 20.51
CA MET A 550 -5.90 -3.39 20.98
C MET A 550 -6.22 -1.96 21.46
N GLN A 551 -7.09 -1.23 20.75
CA GLN A 551 -7.54 0.11 21.17
C GLN A 551 -8.23 0.08 22.53
N HIS A 552 -9.01 -0.98 22.80
CA HIS A 552 -9.72 -1.17 24.07
C HIS A 552 -8.88 -1.92 25.12
N GLN A 553 -7.57 -2.09 24.90
CA GLN A 553 -6.63 -2.77 25.80
C GLN A 553 -7.04 -4.20 26.19
N GLN A 554 -7.80 -4.88 25.33
CA GLN A 554 -8.23 -6.26 25.52
C GLN A 554 -7.12 -7.24 25.10
N TRP A 555 -5.96 -7.16 25.76
CA TRP A 555 -4.73 -7.85 25.35
C TRP A 555 -4.87 -9.37 25.26
N LYS A 556 -5.64 -9.99 26.16
CA LYS A 556 -5.87 -11.45 26.17
C LYS A 556 -6.66 -11.89 24.94
N ALA A 557 -7.78 -11.22 24.66
CA ALA A 557 -8.61 -11.50 23.49
C ALA A 557 -7.85 -11.24 22.17
N ALA A 558 -7.05 -10.18 22.12
CA ALA A 558 -6.18 -9.88 20.97
C ALA A 558 -5.17 -11.02 20.71
N GLN A 559 -4.55 -11.54 21.77
CA GLN A 559 -3.61 -12.67 21.67
C GLN A 559 -4.30 -13.97 21.27
N GLU A 560 -5.49 -14.25 21.79
CA GLU A 560 -6.29 -15.43 21.41
C GLU A 560 -6.71 -15.37 19.94
N LEU A 561 -7.09 -14.20 19.43
CA LEU A 561 -7.43 -14.00 18.02
C LEU A 561 -6.25 -14.33 17.09
N VAL A 562 -5.03 -13.92 17.46
CA VAL A 562 -3.80 -14.22 16.70
C VAL A 562 -3.41 -15.70 16.82
N ALA A 563 -3.62 -16.33 17.98
CA ALA A 563 -3.26 -17.73 18.19
C ALA A 563 -4.21 -18.72 17.50
N ALA A 564 -5.49 -18.34 17.32
CA ALA A 564 -6.52 -19.23 16.79
C ALA A 564 -6.32 -19.62 15.31
N GLN A 565 -5.59 -18.83 14.51
CA GLN A 565 -5.37 -19.09 13.08
C GLN A 565 -3.97 -18.63 12.63
N PRO A 566 -2.92 -19.42 12.86
CA PRO A 566 -1.53 -18.98 12.68
C PRO A 566 -1.02 -18.88 11.23
N THR A 567 -1.84 -19.05 10.20
CA THR A 567 -1.31 -19.24 8.84
C THR A 567 -1.99 -18.41 7.76
N ALA A 568 -1.12 -17.66 7.08
CA ALA A 568 -1.13 -17.27 5.68
C ALA A 568 -2.36 -16.51 5.16
N ASP A 569 -2.24 -15.18 5.16
CA ASP A 569 -2.59 -14.37 3.99
C ASP A 569 -1.60 -13.21 3.93
N ASP A 570 -1.22 -12.79 2.72
CA ASP A 570 -0.35 -11.63 2.42
C ASP A 570 -0.91 -10.27 2.89
N ALA A 571 -1.86 -10.29 3.84
CA ALA A 571 -2.53 -9.13 4.38
C ALA A 571 -1.59 -8.36 5.33
N VAL A 572 -0.84 -7.44 4.74
CA VAL A 572 0.12 -6.54 5.40
C VAL A 572 -0.49 -5.89 6.65
N ALA A 573 -1.75 -5.43 6.61
CA ALA A 573 -2.40 -4.76 7.75
C ALA A 573 -2.50 -5.64 9.01
N LEU A 574 -2.80 -6.93 8.86
CA LEU A 574 -2.85 -7.87 9.99
C LEU A 574 -1.46 -8.07 10.59
N GLN A 575 -0.45 -8.30 9.74
CA GLN A 575 0.96 -8.46 10.16
C GLN A 575 1.46 -7.25 10.94
N VAL A 576 1.08 -6.03 10.53
CA VAL A 576 1.46 -4.80 11.23
C VAL A 576 0.91 -4.76 12.65
N ASN A 577 -0.39 -5.08 12.81
CA ASN A 577 -1.05 -5.09 14.11
C ASN A 577 -0.49 -6.19 15.01
N GLU A 578 -0.16 -7.36 14.47
CA GLU A 578 0.51 -8.44 15.21
C GLU A 578 1.91 -8.03 15.70
N LEU A 579 2.70 -7.38 14.83
CA LEU A 579 4.01 -6.85 15.22
C LEU A 579 3.90 -5.83 16.34
N LEU A 580 2.91 -4.93 16.28
CA LEU A 580 2.64 -3.96 17.33
C LEU A 580 2.17 -4.62 18.62
N LEU A 581 1.29 -5.63 18.55
CA LEU A 581 0.82 -6.39 19.70
C LEU A 581 1.98 -7.09 20.40
N ALA A 582 2.90 -7.70 19.66
CA ALA A 582 4.08 -8.35 20.22
C ALA A 582 4.97 -7.32 20.95
N GLN A 583 5.16 -6.14 20.37
CA GLN A 583 5.92 -5.04 20.99
C GLN A 583 5.26 -4.54 22.28
N LEU A 584 3.94 -4.29 22.27
CA LEU A 584 3.20 -3.79 23.42
C LEU A 584 3.10 -4.82 24.56
N THR A 585 2.99 -6.10 24.22
CA THR A 585 2.86 -7.20 25.21
C THR A 585 4.20 -7.83 25.60
N ARG A 586 5.32 -7.33 25.04
CA ARG A 586 6.69 -7.84 25.25
C ARG A 586 6.84 -9.35 25.02
N LYS A 587 6.08 -9.89 24.06
CA LYS A 587 6.15 -11.30 23.63
C LYS A 587 7.08 -11.45 22.42
N SER A 588 7.38 -12.70 22.04
CA SER A 588 8.21 -12.98 20.86
C SER A 588 7.56 -12.37 19.60
N THR A 589 8.34 -11.62 18.82
CA THR A 589 7.84 -11.04 17.57
C THR A 589 7.56 -12.16 16.57
N PRO A 590 6.45 -12.08 15.81
CA PRO A 590 6.21 -13.00 14.70
C PRO A 590 7.30 -12.84 13.64
N LYS A 591 7.61 -13.92 12.92
CA LYS A 591 8.49 -13.86 11.75
C LYS A 591 7.69 -13.33 10.58
N VAL A 592 8.03 -12.13 10.12
CA VAL A 592 7.35 -11.46 9.00
C VAL A 592 8.38 -11.21 7.88
N PRO A 593 8.06 -11.48 6.61
CA PRO A 593 8.99 -11.23 5.50
C PRO A 593 9.28 -9.74 5.34
N ALA A 594 10.53 -9.41 5.00
CA ALA A 594 10.95 -8.03 4.74
C ALA A 594 10.26 -7.46 3.48
N SER A 595 10.01 -6.15 3.48
CA SER A 595 9.44 -5.44 2.33
C SER A 595 10.51 -5.21 1.24
N SER A 596 10.12 -5.27 -0.03
CA SER A 596 11.02 -4.98 -1.15
C SER A 596 11.40 -3.48 -1.18
N PRO A 597 12.70 -3.13 -1.34
CA PRO A 597 13.13 -1.75 -1.49
C PRO A 597 12.79 -1.15 -2.87
N GLU A 598 12.33 -1.95 -3.83
CA GLU A 598 12.07 -1.53 -5.21
C GLU A 598 10.65 -0.97 -5.43
N GLN A 599 9.77 -1.07 -4.43
CA GLN A 599 8.38 -0.62 -4.52
C GLN A 599 8.13 0.59 -3.61
N ASP A 600 7.20 1.45 -4.03
CA ASP A 600 6.74 2.56 -3.20
C ASP A 600 5.89 2.05 -2.04
N LEU A 601 5.94 2.74 -0.90
CA LEU A 601 5.31 2.30 0.33
C LEU A 601 3.85 2.74 0.38
N ALA A 602 2.93 1.78 0.30
CA ALA A 602 1.57 1.99 0.77
C ALA A 602 1.55 2.18 2.31
N PRO A 603 0.54 2.85 2.90
CA PRO A 603 0.51 3.13 4.34
C PRO A 603 0.72 1.91 5.25
N ALA A 604 0.07 0.77 4.93
CA ALA A 604 0.26 -0.46 5.70
C ALA A 604 1.69 -1.02 5.56
N THR A 605 2.28 -0.97 4.37
CA THR A 605 3.66 -1.43 4.13
C THR A 605 4.68 -0.52 4.83
N PHE A 606 4.45 0.79 4.87
CA PHE A 606 5.22 1.72 5.68
C PHE A 606 5.17 1.34 7.16
N ALA A 607 3.97 1.14 7.72
CA ALA A 607 3.81 0.76 9.13
C ALA A 607 4.49 -0.58 9.45
N LYS A 608 4.50 -1.53 8.49
CA LYS A 608 5.23 -2.79 8.61
C LYS A 608 6.74 -2.56 8.71
N VAL A 609 7.32 -1.79 7.80
CA VAL A 609 8.74 -1.42 7.83
C VAL A 609 9.07 -0.71 9.15
N TYR A 610 8.19 0.19 9.59
CA TYR A 610 8.36 0.93 10.84
C TYR A 610 8.43 -0.01 12.06
N HIS A 611 7.48 -0.94 12.21
CA HIS A 611 7.49 -1.89 13.32
C HIS A 611 8.63 -2.90 13.24
N LEU A 612 9.02 -3.34 12.03
CA LEU A 612 10.19 -4.20 11.86
C LEU A 612 11.46 -3.49 12.34
N ALA A 613 11.64 -2.21 11.99
CA ALA A 613 12.76 -1.40 12.46
C ALA A 613 12.73 -1.20 14.00
N LEU A 614 11.57 -0.90 14.59
CA LEU A 614 11.46 -0.80 16.05
C LEU A 614 11.80 -2.11 16.77
N ASN A 615 11.36 -3.25 16.23
CA ASN A 615 11.65 -4.56 16.78
C ASN A 615 13.13 -4.96 16.60
N SER A 616 13.76 -4.57 15.49
CA SER A 616 15.18 -4.82 15.28
C SER A 616 16.06 -3.96 16.20
N ILE A 617 15.61 -2.74 16.58
CA ILE A 617 16.28 -1.93 17.60
C ILE A 617 16.32 -2.66 18.95
N GLY A 618 15.21 -3.26 19.39
CA GLY A 618 15.18 -4.05 20.62
C GLY A 618 16.14 -5.25 20.62
N ARG A 619 16.45 -5.79 19.43
CA ARG A 619 17.42 -6.87 19.19
C ARG A 619 18.82 -6.38 18.85
N ARG A 620 19.01 -5.07 18.68
CA ARG A 620 20.25 -4.43 18.23
C ARG A 620 20.72 -4.95 16.85
N ASP A 621 19.76 -5.24 15.97
CA ASP A 621 20.00 -5.72 14.60
C ASP A 621 19.98 -4.54 13.61
N THR A 622 21.09 -4.36 12.88
CA THR A 622 21.32 -3.26 11.94
C THR A 622 21.10 -3.64 10.46
N SER A 623 20.63 -4.86 10.18
CA SER A 623 20.43 -5.39 8.82
C SER A 623 19.52 -4.52 7.93
N LEU A 624 18.57 -3.79 8.52
CA LEU A 624 17.62 -2.93 7.80
C LEU A 624 18.19 -1.58 7.34
N LEU A 625 19.41 -1.19 7.75
CA LEU A 625 19.95 0.14 7.45
C LEU A 625 20.04 0.46 5.95
N SER A 626 20.46 -0.54 5.15
CA SER A 626 20.56 -0.39 3.69
C SER A 626 19.18 -0.21 3.05
N THR A 627 18.24 -1.08 3.40
CA THR A 627 16.86 -1.04 2.90
C THR A 627 16.17 0.27 3.23
N LEU A 628 16.31 0.78 4.45
CA LEU A 628 15.73 2.07 4.84
C LEU A 628 16.36 3.25 4.07
N GLY A 629 17.66 3.17 3.78
CA GLY A 629 18.35 4.17 2.95
C GLY A 629 17.81 4.22 1.53
N GLN A 630 17.63 3.04 0.92
CA GLN A 630 17.05 2.92 -0.42
C GLN A 630 15.59 3.41 -0.45
N LEU A 631 14.77 3.00 0.52
CA LEU A 631 13.36 3.42 0.61
C LEU A 631 13.21 4.93 0.79
N ALA A 632 14.07 5.57 1.59
CA ALA A 632 14.03 7.01 1.83
C ALA A 632 14.40 7.84 0.59
N GLN A 633 15.20 7.29 -0.33
CA GLN A 633 15.61 7.97 -1.56
C GLN A 633 14.57 7.86 -2.69
N ARG A 634 13.50 7.08 -2.51
CA ARG A 634 12.48 6.90 -3.55
C ARG A 634 11.56 8.13 -3.66
N PRO A 635 11.31 8.65 -4.88
CA PRO A 635 10.38 9.77 -5.07
C PRO A 635 8.96 9.48 -4.57
N GLY A 636 8.47 8.25 -4.71
CA GLY A 636 7.15 7.84 -4.22
C GLY A 636 7.02 7.79 -2.69
N ASN A 637 8.14 7.86 -1.95
CA ASN A 637 8.17 7.76 -0.49
C ASN A 637 8.46 9.10 0.21
N THR A 638 8.35 10.22 -0.50
CA THR A 638 8.63 11.57 0.04
C THR A 638 7.84 11.85 1.33
N ALA A 639 6.58 11.42 1.40
CA ALA A 639 5.73 11.56 2.59
C ALA A 639 6.25 10.79 3.84
N TYR A 640 7.13 9.80 3.65
CA TYR A 640 7.71 8.98 4.72
C TYR A 640 9.19 9.27 4.97
N PHE A 641 9.77 10.23 4.25
CA PHE A 641 11.21 10.50 4.25
C PHE A 641 11.76 10.75 5.67
N GLU A 642 11.07 11.57 6.45
CA GLU A 642 11.49 11.92 7.81
C GLU A 642 11.46 10.69 8.72
N GLN A 643 10.39 9.92 8.69
CA GLN A 643 10.22 8.74 9.55
C GLN A 643 11.22 7.65 9.19
N LEU A 644 11.49 7.41 7.90
CA LEU A 644 12.51 6.47 7.45
C LEU A 644 13.92 6.91 7.87
N THR A 645 14.22 8.21 7.75
CA THR A 645 15.51 8.77 8.20
C THR A 645 15.67 8.67 9.72
N PHE A 646 14.59 8.92 10.46
CA PHE A 646 14.57 8.75 11.91
C PHE A 646 14.81 7.31 12.35
N LEU A 647 14.17 6.33 11.69
CA LEU A 647 14.42 4.90 11.95
C LEU A 647 15.88 4.50 11.67
N ARG A 648 16.50 5.04 10.62
CA ARG A 648 17.93 4.83 10.34
C ARG A 648 18.80 5.37 11.47
N ALA A 649 18.54 6.59 11.92
CA ALA A 649 19.26 7.19 13.03
C ALA A 649 19.12 6.36 14.31
N LEU A 650 17.91 5.88 14.63
CA LEU A 650 17.69 5.00 15.78
C LEU A 650 18.48 3.69 15.66
N LEU A 651 18.42 3.01 14.52
CA LEU A 651 19.16 1.76 14.30
C LEU A 651 20.67 1.94 14.40
N GLN A 652 21.20 3.05 13.88
CA GLN A 652 22.61 3.39 14.03
C GLN A 652 22.96 3.62 15.50
N HIS A 653 22.16 4.40 16.24
CA HIS A 653 22.44 4.73 17.63
C HIS A 653 22.46 3.48 18.52
N TYR A 654 21.37 2.70 18.48
CA TYR A 654 21.24 1.48 19.29
C TYR A 654 22.10 0.31 18.77
N GLY A 655 22.58 0.40 17.53
CA GLY A 655 23.58 -0.48 16.93
C GLY A 655 25.04 -0.14 17.28
N GLY A 656 25.31 0.99 17.95
CA GLY A 656 26.64 1.39 18.41
C GLY A 656 27.36 2.46 17.57
N HIS A 657 26.69 3.01 16.55
CA HIS A 657 27.21 4.06 15.66
C HIS A 657 26.64 5.42 16.03
N ALA A 658 26.95 5.91 17.22
CA ALA A 658 26.37 7.14 17.78
C ALA A 658 26.61 8.38 16.91
N VAL A 659 27.82 8.56 16.36
CA VAL A 659 28.14 9.72 15.50
C VAL A 659 27.37 9.67 14.19
N ALA A 660 27.32 8.50 13.54
CA ALA A 660 26.55 8.32 12.31
C ALA A 660 25.05 8.58 12.54
N ALA A 661 24.52 8.15 13.69
CA ALA A 661 23.14 8.42 14.09
C ALA A 661 22.86 9.93 14.23
N GLN A 662 23.74 10.67 14.89
CA GLN A 662 23.60 12.12 15.04
C GLN A 662 23.65 12.84 13.68
N ASN A 663 24.58 12.44 12.80
CA ASN A 663 24.67 13.00 11.45
C ASN A 663 23.42 12.69 10.60
N THR A 664 22.84 11.50 10.76
CA THR A 664 21.61 11.10 10.06
C THR A 664 20.39 11.85 10.62
N LEU A 665 20.37 12.15 11.93
CA LEU A 665 19.29 12.89 12.58
C LEU A 665 19.34 14.40 12.33
N LEU A 666 20.54 14.96 12.13
CA LEU A 666 20.79 16.40 12.03
C LEU A 666 19.85 17.13 11.04
N PRO A 667 19.62 16.65 9.80
CA PRO A 667 18.71 17.32 8.86
C PRO A 667 17.27 17.42 9.38
N LEU A 668 16.81 16.44 10.17
CA LEU A 668 15.46 16.42 10.74
C LEU A 668 15.29 17.44 11.88
N THR A 669 16.40 17.94 12.42
CA THR A 669 16.38 18.97 13.47
C THR A 669 16.34 20.40 12.90
N GLY A 670 16.26 20.56 11.59
CA GLY A 670 16.17 21.88 10.95
C GLY A 670 14.77 22.48 11.07
N GLY A 671 14.69 23.76 11.45
CA GLY A 671 13.44 24.52 11.52
C GLY A 671 12.83 24.63 12.93
N ASN A 672 11.67 25.28 13.02
CA ASN A 672 10.96 25.58 14.28
C ASN A 672 9.60 24.84 14.37
N SER A 673 9.56 23.56 14.00
CA SER A 673 8.35 22.73 14.11
C SER A 673 8.33 21.86 15.37
N PRO A 674 7.15 21.42 15.86
CA PRO A 674 7.05 20.44 16.95
C PRO A 674 7.79 19.13 16.67
N GLU A 675 7.86 18.71 15.40
CA GLU A 675 8.59 17.51 14.97
C GLU A 675 10.11 17.70 15.11
N ALA A 676 10.63 18.85 14.66
CA ALA A 676 12.04 19.21 14.84
C ALA A 676 12.40 19.27 16.35
N ALA A 677 11.49 19.82 17.16
CA ALA A 677 11.63 19.85 18.61
C ALA A 677 11.68 18.45 19.24
N TYR A 678 10.87 17.51 18.75
CA TYR A 678 10.93 16.10 19.17
C TYR A 678 12.28 15.46 18.80
N TYR A 679 12.82 15.69 17.60
CA TYR A 679 14.14 15.17 17.23
C TYR A 679 15.27 15.78 18.06
N HIS A 680 15.18 17.06 18.42
CA HIS A 680 16.07 17.68 19.41
C HIS A 680 15.96 17.02 20.79
N ASN A 681 14.76 16.64 21.23
CA ASN A 681 14.58 15.90 22.48
C ASN A 681 15.27 14.54 22.43
N VAL A 682 15.08 13.77 21.35
CA VAL A 682 15.74 12.46 21.18
C VAL A 682 17.26 12.61 21.19
N TRP A 683 17.81 13.60 20.48
CA TRP A 683 19.25 13.84 20.50
C TRP A 683 19.73 14.27 21.90
N GLY A 684 19.02 15.17 22.57
CA GLY A 684 19.33 15.57 23.94
C GLY A 684 19.34 14.39 24.92
N MET A 685 18.43 13.44 24.75
CA MET A 685 18.39 12.19 25.51
C MET A 685 19.60 11.29 25.21
N TRP A 686 20.04 11.18 23.96
CA TRP A 686 21.27 10.45 23.61
C TRP A 686 22.52 11.10 24.21
N LEU A 687 22.60 12.44 24.22
CA LEU A 687 23.70 13.17 24.86
C LEU A 687 23.70 12.95 26.38
N LEU A 688 22.51 12.90 26.99
CA LEU A 688 22.35 12.59 28.41
C LEU A 688 22.86 11.17 28.73
N ASP A 689 22.53 10.18 27.89
CA ASP A 689 23.00 8.79 28.01
C ASP A 689 24.53 8.68 27.82
N GLN A 690 25.09 9.51 26.94
CA GLN A 690 26.55 9.64 26.71
C GLN A 690 27.28 10.46 27.78
N GLN A 691 26.58 10.90 28.84
CA GLN A 691 27.12 11.73 29.93
C GLN A 691 27.61 13.13 29.50
N LEU A 692 27.17 13.61 28.34
CA LEU A 692 27.43 14.97 27.83
C LEU A 692 26.38 15.95 28.36
N TYR A 693 26.37 16.16 29.68
CA TYR A 693 25.26 16.83 30.38
C TYR A 693 25.02 18.27 29.93
N SER A 694 26.08 19.02 29.67
CA SER A 694 25.97 20.42 29.28
C SER A 694 25.39 20.59 27.86
N SER A 695 25.90 19.82 26.89
CA SER A 695 25.36 19.73 25.53
C SER A 695 23.94 19.16 25.51
N ALA A 696 23.64 18.18 26.37
CA ALA A 696 22.28 17.66 26.53
C ALA A 696 21.33 18.75 27.02
N ALA A 697 21.70 19.53 28.06
CA ALA A 697 20.88 20.61 28.58
C ALA A 697 20.60 21.69 27.52
N ALA A 698 21.61 22.06 26.72
CA ALA A 698 21.46 23.01 25.62
C ALA A 698 20.51 22.47 24.53
N ARG A 699 20.68 21.21 24.10
CA ARG A 699 19.84 20.60 23.06
C ARG A 699 18.39 20.42 23.52
N LEU A 700 18.18 20.02 24.77
CA LEU A 700 16.86 19.88 25.38
C LEU A 700 16.17 21.24 25.59
N ALA A 701 16.94 22.32 25.76
CA ALA A 701 16.39 23.67 25.78
C ALA A 701 15.77 24.05 24.44
N VAL A 702 16.42 23.71 23.32
CA VAL A 702 15.89 23.93 21.97
C VAL A 702 14.61 23.13 21.76
N ALA A 703 14.58 21.87 22.21
CA ALA A 703 13.37 21.05 22.16
C ALA A 703 12.20 21.65 22.95
N GLU A 704 12.45 22.14 24.17
CA GLU A 704 11.45 22.80 25.01
C GLU A 704 10.92 24.08 24.33
N GLN A 705 11.82 24.92 23.80
CA GLN A 705 11.47 26.16 23.10
C GLN A 705 10.69 25.92 21.80
N GLY A 706 10.98 24.82 21.09
CA GLY A 706 10.30 24.40 19.87
C GLY A 706 8.93 23.73 20.09
N GLY A 707 8.45 23.66 21.34
CA GLY A 707 7.10 23.17 21.68
C GLY A 707 7.04 21.76 22.27
N TYR A 708 8.19 21.09 22.50
CA TYR A 708 8.23 19.77 23.14
C TYR A 708 8.41 19.88 24.67
N ALA A 709 7.32 20.19 25.39
CA ALA A 709 7.36 20.49 26.82
C ALA A 709 7.93 19.37 27.71
N GLU A 710 7.80 18.10 27.30
CA GLU A 710 8.33 16.96 28.07
C GLU A 710 9.88 16.97 28.16
N ALA A 711 10.57 17.72 27.28
CA ALA A 711 12.04 17.87 27.32
C ALA A 711 12.55 18.56 28.59
N ALA A 712 11.70 19.28 29.32
CA ALA A 712 12.11 19.98 30.54
C ALA A 712 12.51 19.03 31.68
N LEU A 713 11.97 17.80 31.74
CA LEU A 713 12.39 16.80 32.73
C LEU A 713 13.83 16.29 32.48
N PRO A 714 14.17 15.73 31.30
CA PRO A 714 15.55 15.34 31.03
C PRO A 714 16.50 16.55 31.07
N ARG A 715 16.04 17.76 30.73
CA ARG A 715 16.82 18.99 30.88
C ARG A 715 17.16 19.27 32.34
N ALA A 716 16.21 19.08 33.25
CA ALA A 716 16.45 19.22 34.69
C ALA A 716 17.50 18.21 35.20
N TYR A 717 17.44 16.97 34.74
CA TYR A 717 18.47 15.97 35.04
C TYR A 717 19.83 16.36 34.48
N ALA A 718 19.90 16.84 33.23
CA ALA A 718 21.12 17.32 32.61
C ALA A 718 21.75 18.46 33.43
N PHE A 719 20.96 19.46 33.84
CA PHE A 719 21.44 20.54 34.72
C PHE A 719 21.92 20.05 36.07
N ALA A 720 21.20 19.13 36.71
CA ALA A 720 21.58 18.61 38.02
C ALA A 720 22.92 17.84 37.94
N LEU A 721 23.08 16.98 36.94
CA LEU A 721 24.32 16.22 36.70
C LEU A 721 25.50 17.12 36.30
N ASN A 722 25.23 18.27 35.69
CA ASN A 722 26.21 19.31 35.36
C ASN A 722 26.51 20.26 36.55
N GLY A 723 25.96 20.02 37.74
CA GLY A 723 26.19 20.86 38.94
C GLY A 723 25.38 22.17 38.99
N GLN A 724 24.54 22.44 38.00
CA GLN A 724 23.73 23.67 37.88
C GLN A 724 22.38 23.52 38.59
N LEU A 725 22.41 23.43 39.93
CA LEU A 725 21.25 23.05 40.75
C LEU A 725 20.07 24.03 40.66
N ASP A 726 20.33 25.34 40.57
CA ASP A 726 19.25 26.33 40.48
C ASP A 726 18.52 26.27 39.12
N SER A 727 19.28 26.06 38.04
CA SER A 727 18.72 25.81 36.70
C SER A 727 17.92 24.50 36.65
N ALA A 728 18.37 23.46 37.37
CA ALA A 728 17.63 22.22 37.53
C ALA A 728 16.29 22.43 38.25
N ARG A 729 16.28 23.16 39.37
CA ARG A 729 15.07 23.50 40.12
C ARG A 729 14.08 24.32 39.29
N ALA A 730 14.58 25.31 38.52
CA ALA A 730 13.75 26.10 37.61
C ALA A 730 13.11 25.23 36.50
N SER A 731 13.87 24.29 35.94
CA SER A 731 13.36 23.36 34.90
C SER A 731 12.30 22.41 35.45
N VAL A 732 12.49 21.92 36.68
CA VAL A 732 11.52 21.07 37.39
C VAL A 732 10.18 21.78 37.60
N GLN A 733 10.17 23.07 37.93
CA GLN A 733 8.93 23.83 38.16
C GLN A 733 8.05 23.89 36.90
N ARG A 734 8.66 23.91 35.71
CA ARG A 734 7.95 23.96 34.42
C ARG A 734 7.23 22.66 34.06
N VAL A 735 7.62 21.52 34.65
CA VAL A 735 7.02 20.19 34.39
C VAL A 735 5.95 19.83 35.43
N SER A 736 5.70 20.70 36.42
CA SER A 736 4.86 20.40 37.59
C SER A 736 3.41 20.02 37.30
N GLN A 737 2.90 20.28 36.09
CA GLN A 737 1.53 19.95 35.65
C GLN A 737 1.41 18.64 34.85
N ALA A 738 2.50 17.91 34.63
CA ALA A 738 2.45 16.64 33.90
C ALA A 738 1.56 15.62 34.63
N LYS A 739 0.65 14.96 33.90
CA LYS A 739 -0.24 13.92 34.45
C LYS A 739 0.28 12.49 34.25
N ASP A 740 1.24 12.30 33.35
CA ASP A 740 1.75 10.98 32.99
C ASP A 740 2.58 10.35 34.13
N PRO A 741 2.25 9.13 34.61
CA PRO A 741 3.04 8.38 35.58
C PRO A 741 4.52 8.21 35.21
N LEU A 742 4.84 8.08 33.92
CA LEU A 742 6.20 7.91 33.41
C LEU A 742 7.06 9.17 33.56
N ILE A 743 6.42 10.34 33.69
CA ILE A 743 7.10 11.63 33.89
C ILE A 743 7.03 12.04 35.36
N THR A 744 5.87 11.88 35.99
CA THR A 744 5.63 12.33 37.37
C THR A 744 6.47 11.58 38.40
N ARG A 745 6.73 10.28 38.23
CA ARG A 745 7.57 9.50 39.14
C ARG A 745 9.03 10.00 39.16
N PRO A 746 9.77 10.05 38.03
CA PRO A 746 11.13 10.58 38.02
C PRO A 746 11.17 12.07 38.40
N LEU A 747 10.18 12.88 37.99
CA LEU A 747 10.09 14.29 38.40
C LEU A 747 10.06 14.45 39.93
N ARG A 748 9.20 13.69 40.63
CA ARG A 748 9.13 13.73 42.10
C ARG A 748 10.42 13.25 42.76
N ALA A 749 11.04 12.20 42.22
CA ALA A 749 12.31 11.70 42.73
C ALA A 749 13.42 12.75 42.61
N LEU A 750 13.48 13.46 41.47
CA LEU A 750 14.42 14.56 41.27
C LEU A 750 14.12 15.75 42.20
N GLN A 751 12.85 16.14 42.34
CA GLN A 751 12.41 17.18 43.26
C GLN A 751 12.88 16.91 44.70
N GLN A 752 12.63 15.71 45.21
CA GLN A 752 13.05 15.30 46.54
C GLN A 752 14.58 15.34 46.69
N ALA A 753 15.32 14.81 45.73
CA ALA A 753 16.78 14.84 45.74
C ALA A 753 17.36 16.27 45.70
N LEU A 754 16.74 17.19 44.94
CA LEU A 754 17.17 18.59 44.85
C LEU A 754 16.81 19.42 46.10
N ALA A 755 15.76 19.03 46.83
CA ALA A 755 15.30 19.71 48.04
C ALA A 755 15.98 19.22 49.33
N THR A 756 16.47 17.98 49.36
CA THR A 756 17.10 17.36 50.55
C THR A 756 18.37 18.11 50.95
N ASP A 757 18.50 18.49 52.22
CA ASP A 757 19.77 18.99 52.78
C ASP A 757 20.68 17.83 53.22
N PHE A 758 21.98 17.92 52.94
CA PHE A 758 22.93 16.84 53.24
C PHE A 758 23.12 16.59 54.74
N ASN A 759 23.13 17.65 55.54
CA ASN A 759 23.45 17.55 56.97
C ASN A 759 22.21 17.24 57.81
N ARG A 760 21.03 17.74 57.39
CA ARG A 760 19.78 17.61 58.14
C ARG A 760 18.92 16.43 57.67
N ASP A 761 18.61 16.38 56.38
CA ASP A 761 17.53 15.54 55.87
C ASP A 761 18.03 14.22 55.27
N TYR A 762 19.25 14.20 54.74
CA TYR A 762 19.80 13.06 54.00
C TYR A 762 19.82 11.75 54.80
N ARG A 763 20.12 11.79 56.10
CA ARG A 763 20.16 10.57 56.94
C ARG A 763 18.76 10.01 57.23
N LEU A 764 17.73 10.86 57.18
CA LEU A 764 16.34 10.49 57.44
C LEU A 764 15.61 10.06 56.15
N ALA A 765 16.17 10.40 54.99
CA ALA A 765 15.61 10.07 53.69
C ALA A 765 15.68 8.56 53.38
N SER A 766 14.75 8.09 52.56
CA SER A 766 14.76 6.70 52.06
C SER A 766 15.99 6.40 51.21
N ASP A 767 16.39 5.13 51.13
CA ASP A 767 17.56 4.71 50.33
C ASP A 767 17.48 5.16 48.86
N SER A 768 16.28 5.20 48.26
CA SER A 768 16.09 5.69 46.89
C SER A 768 16.37 7.19 46.76
N VAL A 769 15.93 8.00 47.72
CA VAL A 769 16.20 9.45 47.73
C VAL A 769 17.69 9.70 48.00
N ARG A 770 18.28 8.99 48.96
CA ARG A 770 19.72 9.07 49.26
C ARG A 770 20.58 8.69 48.05
N ALA A 771 20.24 7.60 47.36
CA ALA A 771 20.94 7.20 46.14
C ALA A 771 20.81 8.25 45.04
N GLN A 772 19.59 8.72 44.76
CA GLN A 772 19.37 9.72 43.71
C GLN A 772 20.07 11.05 44.05
N TYR A 773 20.08 11.44 45.33
CA TYR A 773 20.84 12.58 45.84
C TYR A 773 22.33 12.43 45.52
N LEU A 774 22.96 11.30 45.85
CA LEU A 774 24.37 11.08 45.55
C LEU A 774 24.64 11.16 44.04
N VAL A 775 23.76 10.58 43.22
CA VAL A 775 23.87 10.64 41.74
C VAL A 775 23.89 12.10 41.25
N VAL A 776 22.88 12.90 41.61
CA VAL A 776 22.66 14.23 41.00
C VAL A 776 23.31 15.38 41.76
N ARG A 777 23.70 15.22 43.03
CA ARG A 777 24.31 16.28 43.87
C ARG A 777 25.67 15.91 44.45
N GLY A 778 26.12 14.66 44.32
CA GLY A 778 27.38 14.22 44.92
C GLY A 778 28.61 15.01 44.45
N ALA A 779 28.58 15.61 43.26
CA ALA A 779 29.70 16.41 42.73
C ALA A 779 29.95 17.69 43.53
N ALA A 780 28.95 18.20 44.26
CA ALA A 780 29.08 19.39 45.09
C ALA A 780 29.62 19.09 46.50
N LEU A 781 29.94 17.83 46.80
CA LEU A 781 30.39 17.37 48.12
C LEU A 781 31.84 16.87 48.07
N TYR A 782 32.49 16.87 49.23
CA TYR A 782 33.86 16.34 49.38
C TYR A 782 33.90 14.82 49.11
N PRO A 783 34.73 14.35 48.15
CA PRO A 783 34.73 12.95 47.71
C PRO A 783 35.01 11.91 48.81
N GLU A 784 35.83 12.29 49.81
CA GLU A 784 36.35 11.42 50.88
C GLU A 784 35.27 10.65 51.66
N SER A 785 34.05 11.18 51.71
CA SER A 785 32.95 10.54 52.48
C SER A 785 31.91 9.83 51.61
N LEU A 786 31.96 9.98 50.27
CA LEU A 786 30.82 9.64 49.41
C LEU A 786 30.70 8.15 49.10
N ILE A 787 31.81 7.42 48.96
CA ILE A 787 31.79 5.95 48.76
C ILE A 787 31.19 5.27 50.00
N ILE A 788 31.58 5.71 51.20
CA ILE A 788 31.07 5.16 52.46
C ILE A 788 29.55 5.37 52.55
N GLN A 789 29.06 6.56 52.22
CA GLN A 789 27.63 6.86 52.22
C GLN A 789 26.86 6.04 51.17
N ALA A 790 27.45 5.83 49.98
CA ALA A 790 26.87 4.98 48.95
C ALA A 790 26.83 3.51 49.39
N ALA A 791 27.92 2.99 49.96
CA ALA A 791 28.04 1.62 50.43
C ALA A 791 27.10 1.29 51.60
N ALA A 792 26.77 2.29 52.43
CA ALA A 792 25.86 2.17 53.57
C ALA A 792 24.37 2.01 53.20
N LEU A 793 24.00 2.16 51.92
CA LEU A 793 22.63 1.95 51.46
C LEU A 793 22.24 0.46 51.52
N ARG A 794 21.07 0.16 52.08
CA ARG A 794 20.59 -1.21 52.30
C ARG A 794 19.99 -1.80 51.03
N ASN A 795 19.28 -1.00 50.25
CA ASN A 795 18.71 -1.44 48.98
C ASN A 795 19.84 -1.65 47.93
N PRO A 796 19.98 -2.86 47.35
CA PRO A 796 21.06 -3.16 46.40
C PRO A 796 21.06 -2.31 45.13
N THR A 797 19.89 -2.01 44.55
CA THR A 797 19.80 -1.21 43.31
C THR A 797 20.12 0.25 43.59
N ALA A 798 19.64 0.79 44.72
CA ALA A 798 19.98 2.14 45.18
C ALA A 798 21.48 2.28 45.47
N ARG A 799 22.07 1.31 46.18
CA ARG A 799 23.51 1.24 46.45
C ARG A 799 24.31 1.21 45.16
N GLN A 800 23.93 0.36 44.21
CA GLN A 800 24.62 0.26 42.93
C GLN A 800 24.58 1.57 42.15
N ALA A 801 23.40 2.20 42.05
CA ALA A 801 23.26 3.49 41.37
C ALA A 801 24.13 4.58 42.00
N ALA A 802 24.17 4.64 43.34
CA ALA A 802 25.01 5.57 44.07
C ALA A 802 26.51 5.30 43.84
N LEU A 803 26.95 4.05 43.97
CA LEU A 803 28.35 3.66 43.78
C LEU A 803 28.85 3.93 42.36
N LEU A 804 28.07 3.57 41.33
CA LEU A 804 28.43 3.84 39.93
C LEU A 804 28.56 5.34 39.63
N ALA A 805 27.91 6.21 40.40
CA ALA A 805 28.07 7.66 40.28
C ALA A 805 29.25 8.22 41.10
N GLN A 806 29.60 7.62 42.25
CA GLN A 806 30.65 8.16 43.13
C GLN A 806 32.04 7.56 42.89
N VAL A 807 32.15 6.28 42.55
CA VAL A 807 33.44 5.60 42.37
C VAL A 807 34.28 6.27 41.26
N PRO A 808 33.74 6.61 40.07
CA PRO A 808 34.49 7.33 39.06
C PRO A 808 35.07 8.67 39.56
N ARG A 809 34.33 9.40 40.40
CA ARG A 809 34.78 10.66 40.99
C ARG A 809 35.92 10.44 41.97
N ALA A 810 35.82 9.42 42.81
CA ALA A 810 36.89 9.03 43.74
C ALA A 810 38.18 8.68 42.99
N ILE A 811 38.08 7.95 41.86
CA ILE A 811 39.22 7.64 41.00
C ILE A 811 39.88 8.92 40.46
N GLN A 812 39.08 9.88 39.97
CA GLN A 812 39.58 11.15 39.42
C GLN A 812 40.36 12.00 40.44
N VAL A 813 39.96 11.97 41.72
CA VAL A 813 40.65 12.71 42.80
C VAL A 813 41.75 11.92 43.50
N GLY A 814 42.04 10.69 43.04
CA GLY A 814 43.15 9.87 43.55
C GLY A 814 42.83 8.96 44.74
N GLN A 815 41.55 8.78 45.11
CA GLN A 815 41.09 7.85 46.16
C GLN A 815 40.98 6.42 45.62
N LEU A 816 42.11 5.87 45.18
CA LEU A 816 42.19 4.56 44.51
C LEU A 816 41.91 3.37 45.45
N PRO A 817 42.39 3.34 46.72
CA PRO A 817 42.12 2.23 47.63
C PRO A 817 40.63 2.02 47.90
N GLU A 818 39.89 3.09 48.19
CA GLU A 818 38.46 3.06 48.49
C GLU A 818 37.64 2.66 47.25
N ALA A 819 38.03 3.16 46.07
CA ALA A 819 37.43 2.77 44.80
C ALA A 819 37.65 1.28 44.51
N ARG A 820 38.85 0.76 44.78
CA ARG A 820 39.19 -0.65 44.61
C ARG A 820 38.37 -1.56 45.53
N GLU A 821 38.28 -1.22 46.82
CA GLU A 821 37.48 -1.98 47.78
C GLU A 821 36.00 -2.03 47.36
N ALA A 822 35.44 -0.87 46.96
CA ALA A 822 34.06 -0.80 46.50
C ALA A 822 33.80 -1.67 45.26
N ILE A 823 34.71 -1.65 44.28
CA ILE A 823 34.61 -2.50 43.08
C ILE A 823 34.69 -3.98 43.46
N GLN A 824 35.66 -4.39 44.29
CA GLN A 824 35.83 -5.80 44.68
C GLN A 824 34.61 -6.34 45.43
N ARG A 825 33.98 -5.51 46.28
CA ARG A 825 32.88 -5.92 47.13
C ARG A 825 31.52 -5.95 46.44
N TYR A 826 31.28 -5.05 45.49
CA TYR A 826 29.93 -4.81 44.95
C TYR A 826 29.79 -5.04 43.45
N ALA A 827 30.88 -5.04 42.67
CA ALA A 827 30.79 -5.21 41.23
C ALA A 827 30.55 -6.69 40.86
N PRO A 828 29.60 -6.99 39.95
CA PRO A 828 29.35 -8.35 39.48
C PRO A 828 30.54 -8.88 38.64
N PRO A 829 30.65 -10.19 38.41
CA PRO A 829 31.69 -10.78 37.56
C PRO A 829 31.87 -10.05 36.22
N VAL A 830 33.11 -9.90 35.76
CA VAL A 830 33.43 -9.17 34.52
C VAL A 830 32.77 -9.81 33.29
N THR A 831 32.53 -11.12 33.31
CA THR A 831 31.97 -11.93 32.21
C THR A 831 30.44 -11.89 32.12
N ASP A 832 29.74 -11.34 33.12
CA ASP A 832 28.29 -11.31 33.15
C ASP A 832 27.73 -10.48 31.99
N LYS A 833 26.82 -11.07 31.21
CA LYS A 833 26.20 -10.43 30.04
C LYS A 833 25.03 -9.52 30.43
N THR A 834 25.25 -8.61 31.37
CA THR A 834 24.25 -7.65 31.85
C THR A 834 24.73 -6.22 31.68
N GLN A 835 23.79 -5.27 31.53
CA GLN A 835 24.15 -3.84 31.49
C GLN A 835 24.83 -3.39 32.79
N ALA A 836 24.40 -3.94 33.94
CA ALA A 836 25.02 -3.68 35.22
C ALA A 836 26.52 -4.05 35.23
N ALA A 837 26.87 -5.23 34.74
CA ALA A 837 28.26 -5.67 34.65
C ALA A 837 29.07 -4.81 33.68
N SER A 838 28.49 -4.43 32.54
CA SER A 838 29.11 -3.49 31.59
C SER A 838 29.48 -2.16 32.25
N ASN A 839 28.53 -1.52 32.95
CA ASN A 839 28.78 -0.26 33.64
C ASN A 839 29.91 -0.39 34.67
N TRP A 840 29.95 -1.49 35.43
CA TRP A 840 31.04 -1.75 36.37
C TRP A 840 32.38 -2.05 35.69
N ASN A 841 32.38 -2.68 34.51
CA ASN A 841 33.58 -2.93 33.72
C ASN A 841 34.20 -1.64 33.18
N VAL A 842 33.37 -0.63 32.87
CA VAL A 842 33.86 0.73 32.59
C VAL A 842 34.61 1.30 33.80
N VAL A 843 34.00 1.26 35.00
CA VAL A 843 34.64 1.77 36.22
C VAL A 843 35.92 0.99 36.58
N ARG A 844 35.94 -0.33 36.39
CA ARG A 844 37.15 -1.16 36.54
C ARG A 844 38.27 -0.70 35.62
N GLY A 845 37.97 -0.48 34.34
CA GLY A 845 38.95 -0.02 33.37
C GLY A 845 39.50 1.36 33.72
N GLN A 846 38.66 2.28 34.19
CA GLN A 846 39.10 3.59 34.69
C GLN A 846 40.09 3.45 35.86
N LEU A 847 39.80 2.57 36.83
CA LEU A 847 40.70 2.31 37.96
C LEU A 847 42.04 1.74 37.48
N TYR A 848 42.02 0.69 36.65
CA TYR A 848 43.24 0.02 36.18
C TYR A 848 44.09 0.91 35.27
N SER A 849 43.45 1.74 34.45
CA SER A 849 44.09 2.78 33.64
C SER A 849 44.85 3.77 34.53
N GLN A 850 44.18 4.31 35.56
CA GLN A 850 44.77 5.29 36.48
C GLN A 850 45.93 4.70 37.31
N GLU A 851 45.81 3.43 37.72
CA GLU A 851 46.86 2.68 38.41
C GLU A 851 48.01 2.21 37.50
N LYS A 852 47.84 2.34 36.17
CA LYS A 852 48.72 1.76 35.14
C LYS A 852 48.93 0.26 35.33
N ASN A 853 47.89 -0.44 35.80
CA ASN A 853 47.97 -1.86 36.12
C ASN A 853 47.72 -2.73 34.88
N LEU A 854 48.81 -3.17 34.27
CA LEU A 854 48.82 -3.92 33.02
C LEU A 854 48.10 -5.27 33.07
N ALA A 855 48.26 -6.03 34.14
CA ALA A 855 47.75 -7.40 34.23
C ALA A 855 46.22 -7.42 34.30
N GLU A 856 45.65 -6.65 35.21
CA GLU A 856 44.20 -6.53 35.38
C GLU A 856 43.53 -5.86 34.18
N LEU A 857 44.17 -4.85 33.57
CA LEU A 857 43.64 -4.20 32.36
C LEU A 857 43.60 -5.19 31.18
N GLN A 858 44.64 -6.02 31.02
CA GLN A 858 44.66 -7.08 30.01
C GLN A 858 43.54 -8.10 30.24
N GLN A 859 43.36 -8.57 31.48
CA GLN A 859 42.32 -9.53 31.82
C GLN A 859 40.92 -8.95 31.57
N LEU A 860 40.69 -7.69 31.95
CA LEU A 860 39.44 -6.98 31.71
C LEU A 860 39.13 -6.92 30.22
N VAL A 861 40.05 -6.45 29.39
CA VAL A 861 39.84 -6.30 27.94
C VAL A 861 39.54 -7.63 27.23
N GLN A 862 40.12 -8.73 27.71
CA GLN A 862 39.96 -10.06 27.13
C GLN A 862 38.65 -10.74 27.54
N ALA A 863 38.29 -10.68 28.82
CA ALA A 863 37.18 -11.46 29.38
C ALA A 863 35.91 -10.63 29.65
N ALA A 864 36.00 -9.31 29.77
CA ALA A 864 34.88 -8.51 30.21
C ALA A 864 33.82 -8.31 29.14
N TYR A 865 32.56 -8.36 29.56
CA TYR A 865 31.42 -7.96 28.75
C TYR A 865 31.27 -6.43 28.76
N PHE A 866 31.27 -5.84 27.57
CA PHE A 866 30.86 -4.46 27.33
C PHE A 866 29.60 -4.46 26.48
N ALA A 867 28.53 -3.85 26.98
CA ALA A 867 27.32 -3.59 26.21
C ALA A 867 27.60 -2.58 25.09
N ILE A 868 26.69 -2.49 24.11
CA ILE A 868 26.87 -1.59 22.95
C ILE A 868 27.17 -0.14 23.35
N PRO A 869 26.43 0.49 24.30
CA PRO A 869 26.74 1.87 24.73
C PRO A 869 28.17 2.03 25.28
N ASP A 870 28.74 0.96 25.83
CA ASP A 870 30.05 0.96 26.49
C ASP A 870 31.18 0.41 25.59
N GLN A 871 30.90 0.06 24.32
CA GLN A 871 31.93 -0.48 23.42
C GLN A 871 33.07 0.49 23.16
N ALA A 872 32.80 1.80 23.18
CA ALA A 872 33.83 2.83 23.06
C ALA A 872 34.87 2.73 24.19
N TYR A 873 34.45 2.40 25.42
CA TYR A 873 35.36 2.17 26.54
C TYR A 873 36.23 0.92 26.33
N ARG A 874 35.68 -0.14 25.73
CA ARG A 874 36.48 -1.32 25.38
C ARG A 874 37.59 -0.98 24.40
N TRP A 875 37.28 -0.21 23.34
CA TRP A 875 38.30 0.23 22.38
C TRP A 875 39.34 1.13 23.04
N TYR A 876 38.91 2.01 23.94
CA TYR A 876 39.80 2.85 24.73
C TYR A 876 40.79 2.02 25.56
N TYR A 877 40.30 1.08 26.37
CA TYR A 877 41.19 0.22 27.18
C TYR A 877 42.08 -0.68 26.32
N GLN A 878 41.63 -1.10 25.13
CA GLN A 878 42.49 -1.82 24.17
C GLN A 878 43.61 -0.94 23.60
N ALA A 879 43.30 0.34 23.30
CA ALA A 879 44.27 1.29 22.79
C ALA A 879 45.34 1.61 23.86
N GLU A 880 44.90 1.84 25.09
CA GLU A 880 45.77 2.10 26.24
C GLU A 880 46.65 0.88 26.56
N LEU A 881 46.08 -0.33 26.59
CA LEU A 881 46.85 -1.56 26.78
C LEU A 881 47.92 -1.72 25.69
N ALA A 882 47.57 -1.47 24.42
CA ALA A 882 48.52 -1.52 23.32
C ALA A 882 49.64 -0.47 23.46
N GLN A 883 49.32 0.72 23.97
CA GLN A 883 50.30 1.76 24.25
C GLN A 883 51.25 1.34 25.38
N LEU A 884 50.73 0.82 26.50
CA LEU A 884 51.54 0.35 27.63
C LEU A 884 52.41 -0.87 27.25
N GLN A 885 51.93 -1.74 26.34
CA GLN A 885 52.69 -2.86 25.77
C GLN A 885 53.67 -2.45 24.67
N ARG A 886 53.85 -1.15 24.40
CA ARG A 886 54.74 -0.60 23.36
C ARG A 886 54.42 -1.11 21.94
N GLN A 887 53.14 -1.22 21.60
CA GLN A 887 52.64 -1.58 20.26
C GLN A 887 52.02 -0.36 19.54
N PRO A 888 52.85 0.61 19.06
CA PRO A 888 52.36 1.90 18.59
C PRO A 888 51.45 1.83 17.37
N ALA A 889 51.69 0.91 16.43
CA ALA A 889 50.84 0.77 15.24
C ALA A 889 49.42 0.31 15.60
N LYS A 890 49.29 -0.59 16.58
CA LYS A 890 47.99 -1.09 17.07
C LYS A 890 47.26 0.00 17.86
N ALA A 891 47.97 0.71 18.74
CA ALA A 891 47.44 1.84 19.49
C ALA A 891 46.93 2.95 18.56
N ALA A 892 47.71 3.33 17.54
CA ALA A 892 47.31 4.33 16.55
C ALA A 892 46.03 3.96 15.81
N ARG A 893 45.87 2.70 15.38
CA ARG A 893 44.64 2.23 14.71
C ARG A 893 43.41 2.35 15.61
N LEU A 894 43.54 1.96 16.87
CA LEU A 894 42.43 2.01 17.84
C LEU A 894 42.08 3.46 18.23
N TYR A 895 43.09 4.32 18.44
CA TYR A 895 42.85 5.74 18.71
C TYR A 895 42.24 6.48 17.51
N ALA A 896 42.64 6.14 16.27
CA ALA A 896 41.99 6.65 15.07
C ALA A 896 40.53 6.16 14.92
N GLN A 897 40.23 4.94 15.38
CA GLN A 897 38.84 4.45 15.44
C GLN A 897 38.02 5.23 16.48
N ILE A 898 38.57 5.46 17.68
CA ILE A 898 37.91 6.24 18.74
C ILE A 898 37.63 7.67 18.25
N GLY A 899 38.58 8.34 17.60
CA GLY A 899 38.35 9.68 17.05
C GLY A 899 37.19 9.76 16.06
N ARG A 900 36.95 8.69 15.29
CA ARG A 900 35.86 8.63 14.30
C ARG A 900 34.51 8.23 14.90
N GLU A 901 34.48 7.20 15.75
CA GLU A 901 33.25 6.56 16.23
C GLU A 901 32.82 7.04 17.62
N ALA A 902 33.76 7.54 18.43
CA ALA A 902 33.52 8.00 19.80
C ALA A 902 34.30 9.29 20.17
N PRO A 903 34.21 10.36 19.37
CA PRO A 903 34.85 11.65 19.68
C PRO A 903 34.27 12.31 20.95
N TYR A 904 33.11 11.87 21.42
CA TYR A 904 32.49 12.31 22.67
C TYR A 904 33.17 11.72 23.93
N LEU A 905 33.95 10.64 23.79
CA LEU A 905 34.58 9.96 24.92
C LEU A 905 35.85 10.71 25.36
N GLU A 906 35.68 11.74 26.20
CA GLU A 906 36.73 12.66 26.62
C GLU A 906 38.03 11.96 27.09
N PRO A 907 38.03 10.99 28.03
CA PRO A 907 39.27 10.37 28.51
C PRO A 907 40.05 9.67 27.39
N ALA A 908 39.34 9.04 26.45
CA ALA A 908 39.95 8.30 25.36
C ALA A 908 40.56 9.24 24.31
N VAL A 909 39.91 10.37 24.03
CA VAL A 909 40.44 11.42 23.14
C VAL A 909 41.68 12.05 23.75
N LEU A 910 41.67 12.36 25.04
CA LEU A 910 42.85 12.93 25.73
C LEU A 910 44.03 11.95 25.73
N ALA A 911 43.77 10.67 25.98
CA ALA A 911 44.78 9.62 25.87
C ALA A 911 45.34 9.48 24.44
N ALA A 912 44.47 9.53 23.42
CA ALA A 912 44.89 9.54 22.02
C ALA A 912 45.73 10.78 21.66
N ALA A 913 45.34 11.97 22.13
CA ALA A 913 46.06 13.22 21.91
C ALA A 913 47.45 13.18 22.54
N THR A 914 47.58 12.69 23.78
CA THR A 914 48.88 12.49 24.44
C THR A 914 49.74 11.46 23.71
N PHE A 915 49.15 10.36 23.22
CA PHE A 915 49.84 9.37 22.39
C PHE A 915 50.39 9.98 21.10
N TYR A 916 49.57 10.70 20.32
CA TYR A 916 50.03 11.33 19.07
C TYR A 916 51.09 12.41 19.31
N THR A 917 50.95 13.18 20.39
CA THR A 917 51.96 14.15 20.82
C THR A 917 53.30 13.47 21.14
N SER A 918 53.27 12.32 21.83
CA SER A 918 54.49 11.55 22.14
C SER A 918 55.20 11.00 20.89
N GLN A 919 54.45 10.80 19.80
CA GLN A 919 54.96 10.38 18.49
C GLN A 919 55.35 11.57 17.59
N ARG A 920 55.33 12.81 18.11
CA ARG A 920 55.54 14.07 17.36
C ARG A 920 54.54 14.27 16.20
N ASN A 921 53.36 13.64 16.25
CA ASN A 921 52.31 13.83 15.26
C ASN A 921 51.33 14.92 15.73
N PHE A 922 51.75 16.17 15.62
CA PHE A 922 50.99 17.32 16.13
C PHE A 922 49.73 17.62 15.29
N THR A 923 49.77 17.39 13.97
CA THR A 923 48.60 17.56 13.10
C THR A 923 47.48 16.59 13.47
N ALA A 924 47.80 15.30 13.71
CA ALA A 924 46.78 14.33 14.14
C ALA A 924 46.21 14.68 15.52
N THR A 925 47.05 15.18 16.43
CA THR A 925 46.63 15.65 17.76
C THR A 925 45.63 16.80 17.64
N TYR A 926 45.96 17.82 16.85
CA TYR A 926 45.10 18.98 16.61
C TYR A 926 43.76 18.57 16.00
N ASN A 927 43.77 17.82 14.89
CA ASN A 927 42.55 17.41 14.18
C ASN A 927 41.63 16.55 15.07
N LEU A 928 42.20 15.63 15.86
CA LEU A 928 41.44 14.81 16.79
C LEU A 928 40.76 15.66 17.87
N LEU A 929 41.50 16.59 18.50
CA LEU A 929 40.96 17.45 19.55
C LEU A 929 39.90 18.42 18.98
N GLN A 930 40.10 18.92 17.76
CA GLN A 930 39.10 19.73 17.06
C GLN A 930 37.80 18.93 16.85
N GLN A 931 37.89 17.69 16.35
CA GLN A 931 36.74 16.83 16.14
C GLN A 931 36.02 16.50 17.46
N ALA A 932 36.79 16.28 18.54
CA ALA A 932 36.22 16.04 19.87
C ALA A 932 35.50 17.26 20.44
N LEU A 933 36.03 18.47 20.22
CA LEU A 933 35.35 19.72 20.62
C LEU A 933 34.05 19.95 19.86
N LEU A 934 33.92 19.49 18.60
CA LEU A 934 32.63 19.53 17.91
C LEU A 934 31.58 18.63 18.59
N ALA A 935 32.00 17.51 19.18
CA ALA A 935 31.12 16.59 19.90
C ALA A 935 30.85 17.03 21.35
N ASN A 936 31.82 17.65 22.01
CA ASN A 936 31.75 18.10 23.40
C ASN A 936 32.41 19.50 23.55
N PRO A 937 31.73 20.58 23.12
CA PRO A 937 32.32 21.91 23.03
C PRO A 937 32.67 22.51 24.39
N GLN A 938 31.93 22.15 25.44
CA GLN A 938 32.07 22.74 26.77
C GLN A 938 32.97 21.92 27.70
N SER A 939 33.68 20.92 27.18
CA SER A 939 34.66 20.18 27.99
C SER A 939 35.86 21.06 28.28
N VAL A 940 36.03 21.44 29.54
CA VAL A 940 37.20 22.18 30.02
C VAL A 940 38.49 21.42 29.74
N ALA A 941 38.51 20.10 29.88
CA ALA A 941 39.70 19.29 29.65
C ALA A 941 40.10 19.26 28.17
N LEU A 942 39.12 19.08 27.26
CA LEU A 942 39.35 19.12 25.81
C LEU A 942 39.73 20.53 25.35
N LEU A 943 39.08 21.58 25.85
CA LEU A 943 39.41 22.98 25.52
C LEU A 943 40.84 23.33 25.95
N LYS A 944 41.27 22.93 27.15
CA LYS A 944 42.65 23.11 27.61
C LYS A 944 43.63 22.34 26.71
N ALA A 945 43.34 21.07 26.41
CA ALA A 945 44.19 20.24 25.57
C ALA A 945 44.29 20.78 24.14
N TYR A 946 43.18 21.20 23.53
CA TYR A 946 43.13 21.79 22.20
C TYR A 946 43.92 23.10 22.14
N THR A 947 43.68 24.00 23.10
CA THR A 947 44.42 25.26 23.23
C THR A 947 45.92 25.01 23.31
N MET A 948 46.36 24.01 24.08
CA MET A 948 47.79 23.68 24.17
C MET A 948 48.34 22.99 22.92
N ALA A 949 47.50 22.28 22.16
CA ALA A 949 47.89 21.58 20.94
C ALA A 949 48.06 22.51 19.73
N THR A 950 47.49 23.72 19.76
CA THR A 950 47.67 24.71 18.67
C THR A 950 49.11 25.18 18.54
N ILE A 951 49.84 25.26 19.67
CA ILE A 951 51.25 25.65 19.77
C ILE A 951 52.11 24.72 18.87
N PRO A 952 52.34 23.43 19.20
CA PRO A 952 53.22 22.57 18.40
C PRO A 952 52.71 22.29 16.98
N ALA A 953 51.43 22.55 16.69
CA ALA A 953 50.86 22.46 15.35
C ALA A 953 51.15 23.68 14.45
N GLY A 954 51.73 24.76 15.01
CA GLY A 954 52.01 26.00 14.28
C GLY A 954 50.76 26.87 14.04
N LEU A 955 49.72 26.69 14.85
CA LEU A 955 48.40 27.30 14.70
C LEU A 955 48.03 28.18 15.92
N GLY A 956 49.01 28.85 16.53
CA GLY A 956 48.85 29.61 17.79
C GLY A 956 47.66 30.60 17.79
N ASP A 957 47.38 31.24 16.65
CA ASP A 957 46.26 32.19 16.51
C ASP A 957 44.88 31.55 16.73
N TYR A 958 44.74 30.24 16.50
CA TYR A 958 43.50 29.49 16.73
C TYR A 958 43.21 29.24 18.21
N ALA A 959 44.11 29.62 19.13
CA ALA A 959 43.89 29.53 20.57
C ALA A 959 42.98 30.63 21.14
N ALA A 960 42.73 31.72 20.41
CA ALA A 960 41.99 32.88 20.94
C ALA A 960 40.54 32.53 21.34
N ALA A 961 39.81 31.84 20.46
CA ALA A 961 38.42 31.43 20.73
C ALA A 961 38.28 30.46 21.92
N PRO A 962 39.04 29.34 22.00
CA PRO A 962 38.92 28.44 23.15
C PRO A 962 39.43 29.07 24.46
N LEU A 963 40.36 30.03 24.43
CA LEU A 963 40.75 30.79 25.62
C LEU A 963 39.59 31.65 26.14
N GLU A 964 38.85 32.32 25.27
CA GLU A 964 37.64 33.07 25.67
C GLU A 964 36.55 32.15 26.23
N GLU A 965 36.35 30.97 25.63
CA GLU A 965 35.40 30.00 26.17
C GLU A 965 35.83 29.48 27.55
N LEU A 966 37.12 29.13 27.72
CA LEU A 966 37.68 28.72 29.01
C LEU A 966 37.55 29.82 30.08
N ARG A 967 37.62 31.10 29.71
CA ARG A 967 37.39 32.22 30.63
C ARG A 967 36.00 32.22 31.24
N THR A 968 35.00 31.72 30.51
CA THR A 968 33.61 31.63 30.99
C THR A 968 33.34 30.39 31.84
N LEU A 969 34.15 29.34 31.68
CA LEU A 969 33.95 28.03 32.33
C LEU A 969 34.81 27.81 33.57
N LEU A 970 35.96 28.49 33.67
CA LEU A 970 36.91 28.37 34.78
C LEU A 970 36.71 29.46 35.83
N SER A 971 37.14 29.17 37.07
CA SER A 971 37.29 30.23 38.07
C SER A 971 38.36 31.25 37.63
N PRO A 972 38.28 32.52 38.09
CA PRO A 972 39.28 33.54 37.71
C PRO A 972 40.72 33.13 38.02
N ALA A 973 40.92 32.43 39.15
CA ALA A 973 42.24 31.94 39.55
C ALA A 973 42.76 30.84 38.61
N GLU A 974 41.95 29.83 38.32
CA GLU A 974 42.33 28.72 37.43
C GLU A 974 42.57 29.19 35.99
N TYR A 975 41.76 30.14 35.51
CA TYR A 975 41.94 30.73 34.19
C TYR A 975 43.27 31.49 34.10
N ALA A 976 43.59 32.31 35.10
CA ALA A 976 44.85 33.05 35.15
C ALA A 976 46.06 32.09 35.14
N THR A 977 46.02 31.02 35.94
CA THR A 977 47.07 30.00 35.97
C THR A 977 47.23 29.32 34.62
N PHE A 978 46.13 28.89 33.99
CA PHE A 978 46.19 28.22 32.69
C PHE A 978 46.69 29.15 31.57
N ARG A 979 46.22 30.41 31.55
CA ARG A 979 46.64 31.41 30.57
C ARG A 979 48.14 31.70 30.65
N GLN A 980 48.67 31.85 31.86
CA GLN A 980 50.11 32.05 32.06
C GLN A 980 50.92 30.85 31.53
N GLN A 981 50.45 29.62 31.74
CA GLN A 981 51.09 28.42 31.21
C GLN A 981 51.09 28.39 29.67
N PHE A 982 49.97 28.79 29.05
CA PHE A 982 49.87 28.88 27.60
C PHE A 982 50.81 29.94 27.02
N GLU A 983 50.80 31.16 27.55
CA GLU A 983 51.64 32.28 27.07
C GLU A 983 53.14 31.95 27.18
N ALA A 984 53.56 31.36 28.31
CA ALA A 984 54.95 30.93 28.50
C ALA A 984 55.38 29.90 27.45
N ARG A 985 54.51 28.94 27.12
CA ARG A 985 54.80 27.88 26.15
C ARG A 985 54.78 28.39 24.70
N HIS A 986 53.88 29.31 24.38
CA HIS A 986 53.80 29.95 23.07
C HIS A 986 55.03 30.83 22.80
N ALA A 987 55.47 31.63 23.79
CA ALA A 987 56.68 32.44 23.70
C ALA A 987 57.94 31.59 23.50
N ALA A 988 58.05 30.46 24.21
CA ALA A 988 59.17 29.52 24.05
C ALA A 988 59.25 28.97 22.61
N GLN A 989 58.11 28.60 22.01
CA GLN A 989 58.08 28.11 20.63
C GLN A 989 58.47 29.18 19.60
N LEU A 990 57.96 30.41 19.73
CA LEU A 990 58.33 31.52 18.85
C LEU A 990 59.84 31.79 18.88
N THR A 991 60.48 31.55 20.02
CA THR A 991 61.93 31.69 20.21
C THR A 991 62.71 30.53 19.59
N GLU A 992 62.14 29.32 19.52
CA GLU A 992 62.72 28.16 18.82
C GLU A 992 62.56 28.24 17.30
N THR A 993 61.51 28.90 16.78
CA THR A 993 61.20 28.99 15.35
C THR A 993 61.62 30.30 14.69
N ALA A 994 62.24 31.24 15.43
CA ALA A 994 62.70 32.52 14.89
C ALA A 994 63.84 32.30 13.86
N PRO A 995 63.79 32.95 12.67
CA PRO A 995 64.69 32.67 11.54
C PRO A 995 66.16 33.13 11.72
N TRP A 996 66.58 33.51 12.92
CA TRP A 996 67.93 34.03 13.21
C TRP A 996 68.69 33.16 14.23
N LYS A 997 68.67 31.85 14.02
CA LYS A 997 69.61 30.89 14.62
C LYS A 997 70.24 30.00 13.57
#